data_AF-A0A517M767-F1
#
_entry.id   AF-A0A517M767-F1
#
_cell.length_a   1.000
_cell.length_b   1.000
_cell.length_c   1.000
_cell.angle_alpha   90.00
_cell.angle_beta   90.00
_cell.angle_gamma   90.00
#
_symmetry.space_group_name_H-M   'P 1'
#
loop_
_entity.id
_entity.type
_entity.pdbx_description
1 polymer ?
#
loop_
_entity_poly.entity_id
_entity_poly.type
_entity_poly.pdbx_seq_one_letter_code
_entity_poly.pdbx_strand_id
1 'polypeptide(L)'
;MDRKALGQQHFTGPMMQLSESLKGTIQEQDWPEFNPEPIVHYYQSMIAESLPELIEQSLDDTDIADLEPDQVQCFGLLVLRDMFRRFHKRLRPNEADSSWVDPLFSQIAAKHDLPSEALVDDGKPYDVKDLNAPWAGSLGALMGLPGGELVRAQGKALQSVQKQTAAATPAKPAAAAKPATPMLDDEDEVEYRRGGFFSSAPPWMVSSLVHGLVLLMLALVTLDPVQIAKNVLTVTPTDEAGQEMEEFSLEQIEPDSMEEEMIEEPVVSPPTTVQAVEAIEVETPDAVLMVGTEMPDMIDAIAPMDSLTQSLTAAMEATTEFSARSTDMKKELLKKYGGSEATEAAVTKALEWFQRHQLPNGAWNLHHNIACGNKCGNPGDEKAKDSFNGATALAILPFLGAGQTHRQGKYKSVVQRGLMFIAGNMKVKNQGGLITGDCRDGAGNMYSHGLCAIVLCEAYAMTKDPALAKPAQAALNFIAMSQHKTGGGWRYSPGQEGDTSVVGWMVMALKSGHMGHLVVPPNTVRGASLFLDRVSADNGVYYGYTSPAKKPSMTAVGLLCRMYLGWDKENPSLQKGVDYLAKIGLNKNDAYHNYYSAQVLRQYGGPHWDAFNKNMSEWLVDSQESTGHAAGSWHFKSGHTGGRGGRLAITSLCTMTLEVYYRHLPLYADKAAEDDFPL
;
A
#
# COMPACT_ATOMS: atom_id res chain seq x y z
N MET A 1 -17.12 17.05 -26.28
CA MET A 1 -16.08 16.15 -25.72
C MET A 1 -16.73 15.34 -24.60
N ASP A 2 -16.01 14.46 -23.90
CA ASP A 2 -16.48 13.93 -22.61
C ASP A 2 -16.54 15.10 -21.60
N ARG A 3 -17.64 15.27 -20.84
CA ARG A 3 -17.79 16.29 -19.78
C ARG A 3 -16.64 16.24 -18.78
N LYS A 4 -16.12 15.04 -18.49
CA LYS A 4 -14.93 14.87 -17.64
C LYS A 4 -13.66 15.42 -18.28
N ALA A 5 -13.50 15.29 -19.59
CA ALA A 5 -12.37 15.87 -20.32
C ALA A 5 -12.48 17.40 -20.40
N LEU A 6 -13.69 17.96 -20.59
CA LEU A 6 -13.95 19.40 -20.53
C LEU A 6 -13.57 19.98 -19.16
N GLY A 7 -14.09 19.41 -18.08
CA GLY A 7 -13.75 19.85 -16.72
C GLY A 7 -12.25 19.74 -16.41
N GLN A 8 -11.59 18.67 -16.87
CA GLN A 8 -10.14 18.51 -16.71
C GLN A 8 -9.34 19.58 -17.47
N GLN A 9 -9.76 19.94 -18.69
CA GLN A 9 -9.08 20.90 -19.55
C GLN A 9 -9.33 22.35 -19.12
N HIS A 10 -10.57 22.73 -18.87
CA HIS A 10 -10.99 24.13 -18.67
C HIS A 10 -11.02 24.56 -17.19
N PHE A 11 -11.15 23.62 -16.24
CA PHE A 11 -11.13 23.96 -14.80
C PHE A 11 -9.92 23.35 -14.05
N THR A 12 -9.77 22.02 -14.08
CA THR A 12 -8.74 21.36 -13.27
C THR A 12 -7.31 21.72 -13.72
N GLY A 13 -7.05 21.80 -15.02
CA GLY A 13 -5.76 22.20 -15.58
C GLY A 13 -5.30 23.59 -15.10
N PRO A 14 -6.08 24.66 -15.34
CA PRO A 14 -5.76 26.00 -14.87
C PRO A 14 -5.59 26.10 -13.35
N MET A 15 -6.42 25.41 -12.57
CA MET A 15 -6.29 25.34 -11.10
C MET A 15 -5.02 24.61 -10.63
N MET A 16 -4.59 23.56 -11.33
CA MET A 16 -3.34 22.86 -11.02
C MET A 16 -2.12 23.74 -11.29
N GLN A 17 -2.08 24.43 -12.45
CA GLN A 17 -1.00 25.38 -12.78
C GLN A 17 -0.89 26.46 -11.70
N LEU A 18 -2.02 27.03 -11.26
CA LEU A 18 -2.05 28.00 -10.18
C LEU A 18 -1.51 27.43 -8.86
N SER A 19 -1.85 26.18 -8.52
CA SER A 19 -1.36 25.51 -7.31
C SER A 19 0.16 25.29 -7.35
N GLU A 20 0.70 24.94 -8.52
CA GLU A 20 2.14 24.81 -8.75
C GLU A 20 2.86 26.16 -8.62
N SER A 21 2.33 27.23 -9.21
CA SER A 21 2.86 28.60 -9.07
C SER A 21 2.80 29.11 -7.63
N LEU A 22 1.71 28.85 -6.89
CA LEU A 22 1.62 29.18 -5.46
C LEU A 22 2.72 28.45 -4.66
N LYS A 23 2.89 27.15 -4.89
CA LYS A 23 3.92 26.34 -4.22
C LYS A 23 5.33 26.83 -4.55
N GLY A 24 5.65 27.02 -5.83
CA GLY A 24 6.96 27.50 -6.28
C GLY A 24 7.28 28.88 -5.71
N THR A 25 6.30 29.79 -5.70
CA THR A 25 6.49 31.13 -5.12
C THR A 25 6.71 31.09 -3.60
N ILE A 26 6.02 30.22 -2.85
CA ILE A 26 6.30 30.03 -1.42
C ILE A 26 7.72 29.47 -1.20
N GLN A 27 8.19 28.56 -2.08
CA GLN A 27 9.54 28.01 -2.00
C GLN A 27 10.62 29.05 -2.31
N GLU A 28 10.39 29.95 -3.28
CA GLU A 28 11.28 31.07 -3.60
C GLU A 28 11.45 32.08 -2.45
N GLN A 29 10.47 32.16 -1.54
CA GLN A 29 10.52 33.06 -0.37
C GLN A 29 11.33 32.48 0.80
N ASP A 30 11.71 31.20 0.75
CA ASP A 30 12.50 30.46 1.75
C ASP A 30 12.08 30.74 3.21
N TRP A 31 10.79 30.57 3.51
CA TRP A 31 10.22 30.77 4.84
C TRP A 31 10.30 29.48 5.69
N PRO A 32 11.29 29.33 6.60
CA PRO A 32 11.50 28.08 7.35
C PRO A 32 10.38 27.79 8.37
N GLU A 33 9.64 28.81 8.81
CA GLU A 33 8.49 28.67 9.71
C GLU A 33 7.16 28.42 8.98
N PHE A 34 7.16 28.34 7.64
CA PHE A 34 5.94 28.24 6.87
C PHE A 34 5.24 26.90 7.08
N ASN A 35 4.01 26.95 7.59
CA ASN A 35 3.17 25.77 7.79
C ASN A 35 2.18 25.62 6.63
N PRO A 36 2.34 24.61 5.75
CA PRO A 36 1.43 24.39 4.63
C PRO A 36 0.10 23.70 5.02
N GLU A 37 -0.04 23.22 6.26
CA GLU A 37 -1.21 22.44 6.72
C GLU A 37 -2.57 23.13 6.46
N PRO A 38 -2.76 24.44 6.71
CA PRO A 38 -4.02 25.12 6.39
C PRO A 38 -4.35 25.10 4.88
N ILE A 39 -3.32 25.17 4.02
CA ILE A 39 -3.48 25.14 2.57
C ILE A 39 -3.98 23.77 2.12
N VAL A 40 -3.37 22.69 2.63
CA VAL A 40 -3.73 21.31 2.25
C VAL A 40 -5.19 21.02 2.58
N HIS A 41 -5.63 21.37 3.79
CA HIS A 41 -7.02 21.15 4.22
C HIS A 41 -8.02 22.02 3.45
N TYR A 42 -7.63 23.25 3.11
CA TYR A 42 -8.46 24.13 2.31
C TYR A 42 -8.57 23.64 0.86
N TYR A 43 -7.45 23.25 0.25
CA TYR A 43 -7.41 22.73 -1.12
C TYR A 43 -8.28 21.47 -1.25
N GLN A 44 -8.17 20.54 -0.30
CA GLN A 44 -9.02 19.36 -0.27
C GLN A 44 -10.51 19.73 -0.19
N SER A 45 -10.90 20.57 0.76
CA SER A 45 -12.32 20.83 1.03
C SER A 45 -12.99 21.80 0.03
N MET A 46 -12.23 22.77 -0.50
CA MET A 46 -12.74 23.75 -1.47
C MET A 46 -12.47 23.30 -2.91
N ILE A 47 -11.21 23.07 -3.27
CA ILE A 47 -10.79 22.90 -4.67
C ILE A 47 -11.02 21.48 -5.17
N ALA A 48 -10.82 20.45 -4.34
CA ALA A 48 -10.97 19.05 -4.74
C ALA A 48 -12.37 18.47 -4.49
N GLU A 49 -13.16 19.08 -3.60
CA GLU A 49 -14.50 18.60 -3.21
C GLU A 49 -15.61 19.58 -3.60
N SER A 50 -15.68 20.76 -2.96
CA SER A 50 -16.86 21.61 -3.05
C SER A 50 -17.01 22.36 -4.40
N LEU A 51 -15.90 22.73 -5.06
CA LEU A 51 -15.97 23.39 -6.38
C LEU A 51 -16.33 22.44 -7.52
N PRO A 52 -15.74 21.23 -7.65
CA PRO A 52 -16.18 20.26 -8.66
C PRO A 52 -17.68 19.93 -8.53
N GLU A 53 -18.17 19.73 -7.30
CA GLU A 53 -19.59 19.51 -7.02
C GLU A 53 -20.45 20.71 -7.44
N LEU A 54 -20.05 21.93 -7.10
CA LEU A 54 -20.78 23.16 -7.46
C LEU A 54 -20.80 23.41 -8.97
N ILE A 55 -19.69 23.16 -9.67
CA ILE A 55 -19.57 23.25 -11.13
C ILE A 55 -20.48 22.21 -11.79
N GLU A 56 -20.44 20.96 -11.33
CA GLU A 56 -21.26 19.87 -11.88
C GLU A 56 -22.76 20.15 -11.75
N GLN A 57 -23.17 20.81 -10.66
CA GLN A 57 -24.56 21.20 -10.39
C GLN A 57 -25.02 22.49 -11.09
N SER A 58 -24.10 23.40 -11.44
CA SER A 58 -24.45 24.77 -11.87
C SER A 58 -24.21 25.07 -13.34
N LEU A 59 -23.27 24.37 -14.00
CA LEU A 59 -22.78 24.69 -15.35
C LEU A 59 -23.06 23.53 -16.32
N ASP A 60 -23.53 23.84 -17.53
CA ASP A 60 -23.66 22.86 -18.61
C ASP A 60 -22.32 22.61 -19.36
N ASP A 61 -22.32 21.75 -20.37
CA ASP A 61 -21.08 21.41 -21.11
C ASP A 61 -20.54 22.59 -21.95
N THR A 62 -21.41 23.53 -22.32
CA THR A 62 -21.08 24.78 -23.01
C THR A 62 -20.46 25.75 -22.03
N ASP A 63 -21.13 25.97 -20.88
CA ASP A 63 -20.64 26.85 -19.82
C ASP A 63 -19.22 26.45 -19.36
N ILE A 64 -18.93 25.15 -19.24
CA ILE A 64 -17.61 24.63 -18.87
C ILE A 64 -16.58 24.82 -20.00
N ALA A 65 -16.99 24.71 -21.27
CA ALA A 65 -16.10 24.91 -22.42
C ALA A 65 -15.74 26.40 -22.63
N ASP A 66 -16.65 27.30 -22.26
CA ASP A 66 -16.48 28.75 -22.33
C ASP A 66 -15.71 29.34 -21.12
N LEU A 67 -15.30 28.51 -20.13
CA LEU A 67 -14.41 28.94 -19.05
C LEU A 67 -13.00 29.18 -19.59
N GLU A 68 -12.57 30.44 -19.55
CA GLU A 68 -11.20 30.84 -19.91
C GLU A 68 -10.22 30.56 -18.75
N PRO A 69 -8.99 30.06 -19.02
CA PRO A 69 -8.00 29.75 -17.99
C PRO A 69 -7.74 30.91 -17.02
N ASP A 70 -7.67 32.14 -17.52
CA ASP A 70 -7.40 33.35 -16.75
C ASP A 70 -8.52 33.64 -15.73
N GLN A 71 -9.78 33.37 -16.08
CA GLN A 71 -10.92 33.54 -15.19
C GLN A 71 -10.87 32.52 -14.04
N VAL A 72 -10.56 31.27 -14.36
CA VAL A 72 -10.39 30.20 -13.36
C VAL A 72 -9.21 30.47 -12.44
N GLN A 73 -8.08 30.95 -12.97
CA GLN A 73 -6.89 31.28 -12.18
C GLN A 73 -7.11 32.54 -11.30
N CYS A 74 -7.78 33.56 -11.83
CA CYS A 74 -8.24 34.72 -11.05
C CYS A 74 -9.15 34.30 -9.89
N PHE A 75 -10.19 33.51 -10.18
CA PHE A 75 -11.09 32.97 -9.16
C PHE A 75 -10.32 32.19 -8.08
N GLY A 76 -9.43 31.29 -8.50
CA GLY A 76 -8.58 30.49 -7.61
C GLY A 76 -7.71 31.34 -6.70
N LEU A 77 -7.10 32.40 -7.22
CA LEU A 77 -6.29 33.34 -6.45
C LEU A 77 -7.13 34.06 -5.38
N LEU A 78 -8.32 34.55 -5.74
CA LEU A 78 -9.18 35.29 -4.81
C LEU A 78 -9.65 34.41 -3.64
N VAL A 79 -10.11 33.18 -3.89
CA VAL A 79 -10.55 32.26 -2.82
C VAL A 79 -9.38 31.81 -1.93
N LEU A 80 -8.20 31.54 -2.51
CA LEU A 80 -6.99 31.19 -1.77
C LEU A 80 -6.46 32.37 -0.95
N ARG A 81 -6.51 33.61 -1.48
CA ARG A 81 -6.07 34.82 -0.78
C ARG A 81 -6.91 35.10 0.46
N ASP A 82 -8.22 34.94 0.37
CA ASP A 82 -9.12 35.02 1.52
C ASP A 82 -8.72 34.04 2.64
N MET A 83 -8.44 32.78 2.27
CA MET A 83 -7.96 31.78 3.22
C MET A 83 -6.61 32.18 3.84
N PHE A 84 -5.66 32.67 3.05
CA PHE A 84 -4.37 33.14 3.56
C PHE A 84 -4.51 34.32 4.52
N ARG A 85 -5.34 35.33 4.20
CA ARG A 85 -5.62 36.47 5.09
C ARG A 85 -6.19 36.02 6.44
N ARG A 86 -7.07 35.00 6.47
CA ARG A 86 -7.65 34.45 7.72
C ARG A 86 -6.66 33.66 8.55
N PHE A 87 -5.90 32.79 7.90
CA PHE A 87 -5.02 31.83 8.57
C PHE A 87 -3.57 32.29 8.61
N HIS A 88 -3.29 33.58 8.37
CA HIS A 88 -1.94 34.12 8.30
C HIS A 88 -1.04 33.73 9.50
N LYS A 89 -1.57 33.76 10.74
CA LYS A 89 -0.83 33.31 11.95
C LYS A 89 -0.64 31.80 12.07
N ARG A 90 -1.44 30.99 11.36
CA ARG A 90 -1.25 29.53 11.27
C ARG A 90 -0.26 29.17 10.17
N LEU A 91 -0.22 29.96 9.08
CA LEU A 91 0.68 29.81 7.93
C LEU A 91 2.10 30.31 8.25
N ARG A 92 2.24 31.50 8.86
CA ARG A 92 3.51 32.07 9.33
C ARG A 92 3.37 32.56 10.78
N PRO A 93 3.65 31.70 11.79
CA PRO A 93 3.46 32.03 13.21
C PRO A 93 4.32 33.17 13.74
N ASN A 94 5.45 33.46 13.07
CA ASN A 94 6.40 34.49 13.47
C ASN A 94 6.01 35.89 12.97
N GLU A 95 5.07 36.00 12.03
CA GLU A 95 4.63 37.27 11.45
C GLU A 95 3.53 37.94 12.30
N ALA A 96 3.63 39.26 12.46
CA ALA A 96 2.71 40.01 13.32
C ALA A 96 1.29 40.10 12.73
N ASP A 97 1.19 40.31 11.42
CA ASP A 97 -0.03 40.54 10.65
C ASP A 97 -0.03 39.75 9.32
N SER A 98 -0.92 40.12 8.39
CA SER A 98 -1.11 39.46 7.08
C SER A 98 -0.51 40.27 5.91
N SER A 99 0.32 41.28 6.17
CA SER A 99 0.90 42.17 5.15
C SER A 99 1.73 41.46 4.07
N TRP A 100 2.25 40.26 4.37
CA TRP A 100 2.98 39.41 3.41
C TRP A 100 2.07 38.69 2.40
N VAL A 101 0.75 38.63 2.64
CA VAL A 101 -0.18 37.87 1.79
C VAL A 101 -0.41 38.57 0.44
N ASP A 102 -0.72 39.87 0.43
CA ASP A 102 -1.03 40.57 -0.83
C ASP A 102 0.18 40.67 -1.79
N PRO A 103 1.43 40.92 -1.33
CA PRO A 103 2.62 40.81 -2.18
C PRO A 103 2.83 39.42 -2.78
N LEU A 104 2.63 38.34 -1.99
CA LEU A 104 2.76 36.96 -2.46
C LEU A 104 1.77 36.67 -3.60
N PHE A 105 0.50 37.02 -3.42
CA PHE A 105 -0.53 36.81 -4.44
C PHE A 105 -0.35 37.71 -5.67
N SER A 106 0.21 38.91 -5.50
CA SER A 106 0.60 39.77 -6.64
C SER A 106 1.73 39.14 -7.46
N GLN A 107 2.74 38.54 -6.81
CA GLN A 107 3.82 37.82 -7.49
C GLN A 107 3.29 36.60 -8.25
N ILE A 108 2.30 35.88 -7.70
CA ILE A 108 1.69 34.73 -8.38
C ILE A 108 0.85 35.18 -9.59
N ALA A 109 0.03 36.23 -9.47
CA ALA A 109 -0.72 36.79 -10.61
C ALA A 109 0.21 37.22 -11.75
N ALA A 110 1.35 37.85 -11.43
CA ALA A 110 2.35 38.23 -12.42
C ALA A 110 3.01 37.04 -13.14
N LYS A 111 3.08 35.85 -12.52
CA LYS A 111 3.54 34.60 -13.17
C LYS A 111 2.52 34.00 -14.15
N HIS A 112 1.29 34.50 -14.13
CA HIS A 112 0.17 34.06 -14.97
C HIS A 112 -0.33 35.18 -15.90
N ASP A 113 0.44 36.28 -16.03
CA ASP A 113 0.08 37.46 -16.83
C ASP A 113 -1.31 38.07 -16.54
N LEU A 114 -1.86 37.80 -15.34
CA LEU A 114 -3.20 38.26 -14.95
C LEU A 114 -3.20 39.78 -14.70
N PRO A 115 -4.21 40.53 -15.19
CA PRO A 115 -4.26 41.97 -15.05
C PRO A 115 -4.40 42.39 -13.58
N SER A 116 -3.75 43.49 -13.20
CA SER A 116 -3.72 43.99 -11.81
C SER A 116 -5.10 44.24 -11.21
N GLU A 117 -6.06 44.62 -12.03
CA GLU A 117 -7.46 44.85 -11.69
C GLU A 117 -8.19 43.57 -11.24
N ALA A 118 -7.76 42.40 -11.72
CA ALA A 118 -8.39 41.11 -11.39
C ALA A 118 -8.22 40.72 -9.91
N LEU A 119 -7.20 41.25 -9.23
CA LEU A 119 -6.96 41.04 -7.81
C LEU A 119 -7.51 42.16 -6.90
N VAL A 120 -8.27 43.12 -7.41
CA VAL A 120 -8.78 44.23 -6.59
C VAL A 120 -10.00 43.81 -5.77
N ASP A 121 -9.84 43.78 -4.44
CA ASP A 121 -10.95 43.70 -3.47
C ASP A 121 -10.76 44.71 -2.32
N ASP A 122 -11.60 44.65 -1.30
CA ASP A 122 -11.59 45.59 -0.16
C ASP A 122 -10.44 45.36 0.85
N GLY A 123 -9.50 44.45 0.53
CA GLY A 123 -8.36 44.11 1.37
C GLY A 123 -8.69 43.25 2.59
N LYS A 124 -9.96 42.85 2.78
CA LYS A 124 -10.40 42.12 3.97
C LYS A 124 -10.71 40.65 3.67
N PRO A 125 -10.80 39.80 4.71
CA PRO A 125 -11.43 38.49 4.57
C PRO A 125 -12.93 38.65 4.28
N TYR A 126 -13.43 37.90 3.31
CA TYR A 126 -14.81 37.92 2.84
C TYR A 126 -15.84 37.60 3.95
N ASP A 127 -17.03 38.20 3.96
CA ASP A 127 -18.06 37.71 4.90
C ASP A 127 -18.66 36.41 4.35
N VAL A 128 -18.38 35.30 5.04
CA VAL A 128 -18.87 33.95 4.71
C VAL A 128 -20.10 33.54 5.54
N LYS A 129 -20.71 34.48 6.28
CA LYS A 129 -21.96 34.28 7.01
C LYS A 129 -23.17 34.87 6.27
N ASP A 130 -22.96 35.91 5.47
CA ASP A 130 -23.99 36.46 4.60
C ASP A 130 -23.96 35.78 3.23
N LEU A 131 -24.99 34.98 2.94
CA LEU A 131 -25.14 34.29 1.66
C LEU A 131 -25.38 35.25 0.47
N ASN A 132 -25.72 36.51 0.74
CA ASN A 132 -25.93 37.55 -0.28
C ASN A 132 -24.77 38.56 -0.33
N ALA A 133 -23.62 38.22 0.26
CA ALA A 133 -22.49 39.13 0.35
C ALA A 133 -22.01 39.58 -1.05
N PRO A 134 -21.79 40.89 -1.31
CA PRO A 134 -21.53 41.41 -2.65
C PRO A 134 -20.31 40.78 -3.36
N TRP A 135 -19.27 40.41 -2.60
CA TRP A 135 -18.08 39.74 -3.15
C TRP A 135 -18.43 38.41 -3.85
N ALA A 136 -19.42 37.67 -3.35
CA ALA A 136 -19.77 36.35 -3.86
C ALA A 136 -20.50 36.41 -5.20
N GLY A 137 -21.25 37.50 -5.45
CA GLY A 137 -21.83 37.77 -6.76
C GLY A 137 -20.75 38.05 -7.80
N SER A 138 -19.80 38.94 -7.49
CA SER A 138 -18.67 39.24 -8.38
C SER A 138 -17.76 38.04 -8.63
N LEU A 139 -17.47 37.25 -7.58
CA LEU A 139 -16.60 36.09 -7.68
C LEU A 139 -17.28 34.92 -8.40
N GLY A 140 -18.56 34.68 -8.13
CA GLY A 140 -19.35 33.68 -8.85
C GLY A 140 -19.46 34.00 -10.34
N ALA A 141 -19.61 35.27 -10.70
CA ALA A 141 -19.70 35.73 -12.09
C ALA A 141 -18.45 35.42 -12.95
N LEU A 142 -17.25 35.23 -12.35
CA LEU A 142 -16.05 34.80 -13.08
C LEU A 142 -16.18 33.38 -13.65
N MET A 143 -17.05 32.55 -13.09
CA MET A 143 -17.21 31.14 -13.43
C MET A 143 -18.69 30.74 -13.67
N GLY A 144 -19.61 31.69 -13.80
CA GLY A 144 -21.05 31.41 -13.89
C GLY A 144 -21.69 30.79 -12.63
N LEU A 145 -20.99 30.78 -11.49
CA LEU A 145 -21.42 30.05 -10.28
C LEU A 145 -22.41 30.85 -9.41
N PRO A 146 -23.41 30.20 -8.79
CA PRO A 146 -24.31 30.84 -7.84
C PRO A 146 -23.57 31.36 -6.60
N GLY A 147 -23.51 32.70 -6.45
CA GLY A 147 -22.78 33.34 -5.35
C GLY A 147 -23.15 32.82 -3.96
N GLY A 148 -24.44 32.58 -3.68
CA GLY A 148 -24.88 32.07 -2.37
C GLY A 148 -24.39 30.65 -2.06
N GLU A 149 -24.24 29.78 -3.07
CA GLU A 149 -23.65 28.45 -2.88
C GLU A 149 -22.13 28.52 -2.76
N LEU A 150 -21.49 29.45 -3.48
CA LEU A 150 -20.08 29.77 -3.33
C LEU A 150 -19.74 30.26 -1.91
N VAL A 151 -20.59 31.07 -1.29
CA VAL A 151 -20.45 31.44 0.14
C VAL A 151 -20.48 30.19 1.04
N ARG A 152 -21.41 29.25 0.80
CA ARG A 152 -21.49 28.02 1.60
C ARG A 152 -20.28 27.11 1.41
N ALA A 153 -19.81 26.94 0.18
CA ALA A 153 -18.61 26.17 -0.14
C ALA A 153 -17.38 26.75 0.56
N GLN A 154 -17.17 28.07 0.45
CA GLN A 154 -16.09 28.80 1.13
C GLN A 154 -16.21 28.65 2.65
N GLY A 155 -17.40 28.87 3.22
CA GLY A 155 -17.65 28.73 4.66
C GLY A 155 -17.37 27.32 5.19
N LYS A 156 -17.79 26.28 4.47
CA LYS A 156 -17.54 24.86 4.78
C LYS A 156 -16.03 24.55 4.77
N ALA A 157 -15.32 24.99 3.74
CA ALA A 157 -13.88 24.76 3.62
C ALA A 157 -13.09 25.46 4.74
N LEU A 158 -13.39 26.73 5.03
CA LEU A 158 -12.76 27.49 6.12
C LEU A 158 -13.05 26.88 7.50
N GLN A 159 -14.26 26.37 7.74
CA GLN A 159 -14.57 25.63 8.96
C GLN A 159 -13.79 24.31 9.05
N SER A 160 -13.60 23.61 7.94
CA SER A 160 -12.78 22.39 7.87
C SER A 160 -11.33 22.68 8.27
N VAL A 161 -10.71 23.72 7.69
CA VAL A 161 -9.36 24.18 8.07
C VAL A 161 -9.30 24.54 9.55
N GLN A 162 -10.25 25.35 10.03
CA GLN A 162 -10.30 25.78 11.43
C GLN A 162 -10.36 24.58 12.39
N LYS A 163 -11.17 23.56 12.08
CA LYS A 163 -11.36 22.35 12.90
C LYS A 163 -10.14 21.43 12.87
N GLN A 164 -9.58 21.17 11.69
CA GLN A 164 -8.48 20.22 11.53
C GLN A 164 -7.18 20.79 12.13
N THR A 165 -6.88 22.07 11.90
CA THR A 165 -5.69 22.74 12.46
C THR A 165 -5.86 23.27 13.89
N ALA A 166 -7.02 23.08 14.53
CA ALA A 166 -7.22 23.35 15.97
C ALA A 166 -7.03 22.10 16.85
N ALA A 167 -6.97 20.90 16.27
CA ALA A 167 -6.71 19.66 17.02
C ALA A 167 -5.23 19.51 17.45
N ALA A 168 -4.33 20.33 16.91
CA ALA A 168 -2.94 20.43 17.30
C ALA A 168 -2.77 21.47 18.43
N THR A 169 -2.86 21.03 19.69
CA THR A 169 -2.44 21.86 20.84
C THR A 169 -0.94 22.14 20.72
N PRO A 170 -0.48 23.40 20.78
CA PRO A 170 0.93 23.72 20.64
C PRO A 170 1.74 23.15 21.80
N ALA A 171 2.87 22.51 21.48
CA ALA A 171 3.85 22.13 22.48
C ALA A 171 4.38 23.38 23.21
N LYS A 172 4.54 23.25 24.54
CA LYS A 172 4.97 24.32 25.44
C LYS A 172 6.33 24.90 24.97
N PRO A 173 6.52 26.24 24.90
CA PRO A 173 7.78 26.81 24.46
C PRO A 173 8.93 26.41 25.38
N ALA A 174 10.04 25.95 24.80
CA ALA A 174 11.31 25.84 25.51
C ALA A 174 11.78 27.24 25.94
N ALA A 175 12.37 27.34 27.14
CA ALA A 175 12.72 28.64 27.71
C ALA A 175 13.81 29.35 26.89
N ALA A 176 13.60 30.64 26.61
CA ALA A 176 14.56 31.46 25.90
C ALA A 176 15.85 31.67 26.72
N ALA A 177 17.00 31.38 26.11
CA ALA A 177 18.29 31.85 26.61
C ALA A 177 18.44 33.35 26.31
N LYS A 178 18.91 34.12 27.29
CA LYS A 178 19.15 35.56 27.13
C LYS A 178 20.45 35.84 26.36
N PRO A 179 20.55 36.97 25.63
CA PRO A 179 21.73 37.32 24.86
C PRO A 179 22.87 37.84 25.74
N ALA A 180 24.10 37.67 25.27
CA ALA A 180 25.28 38.39 25.75
C ALA A 180 25.74 39.39 24.67
N THR A 181 25.93 40.65 25.08
CA THR A 181 26.45 41.76 24.26
C THR A 181 27.92 42.06 24.64
N PRO A 182 28.69 42.79 23.81
CA PRO A 182 30.02 42.34 23.38
C PRO A 182 31.18 43.23 23.89
N MET A 183 32.29 43.28 23.14
CA MET A 183 33.53 44.11 23.33
C MET A 183 34.55 43.46 24.29
N LEU A 184 35.89 43.57 24.22
CA LEU A 184 36.98 44.01 23.29
C LEU A 184 38.30 43.40 23.92
N ASP A 185 39.53 43.32 23.37
CA ASP A 185 40.17 43.75 22.11
C ASP A 185 41.49 42.93 21.86
N ASP A 186 42.16 43.19 20.73
CA ASP A 186 43.62 43.10 20.41
C ASP A 186 44.50 41.80 20.51
N GLU A 187 45.18 41.56 19.37
CA GLU A 187 46.59 41.19 19.11
C GLU A 187 47.42 40.37 20.15
N ASP A 188 47.96 39.19 19.75
CA ASP A 188 49.41 39.05 19.43
C ASP A 188 49.87 37.64 18.95
N GLU A 189 51.15 37.61 18.53
CA GLU A 189 51.98 36.63 17.79
C GLU A 189 51.93 35.08 18.01
N VAL A 190 52.55 34.43 17.01
CA VAL A 190 52.87 33.01 16.79
C VAL A 190 53.88 32.41 17.79
N GLU A 191 53.64 31.19 18.29
CA GLU A 191 54.74 30.22 18.54
C GLU A 191 54.31 28.74 18.32
N TYR A 192 55.16 27.95 17.66
CA TYR A 192 54.92 26.52 17.36
C TYR A 192 55.88 25.63 18.17
N ARG A 193 55.37 24.88 19.16
CA ARG A 193 56.16 23.83 19.84
C ARG A 193 55.40 22.53 20.11
N ARG A 194 56.07 21.42 19.74
CA ARG A 194 55.68 20.00 19.81
C ARG A 194 55.16 19.56 21.20
N GLY A 195 54.10 18.74 21.24
CA GLY A 195 53.69 18.06 22.48
C GLY A 195 52.55 17.03 22.40
N GLY A 196 52.78 15.87 21.76
CA GLY A 196 52.06 14.60 22.01
C GLY A 196 50.55 14.50 21.66
N PHE A 197 50.15 13.40 21.01
CA PHE A 197 48.78 13.12 20.52
C PHE A 197 47.66 13.15 21.59
N PHE A 198 48.01 13.17 22.88
CA PHE A 198 47.06 13.22 24.01
C PHE A 198 46.79 14.63 24.57
N SER A 199 47.50 15.67 24.13
CA SER A 199 47.23 17.05 24.58
C SER A 199 46.10 17.74 23.79
N SER A 200 45.74 17.19 22.62
CA SER A 200 44.77 17.79 21.68
C SER A 200 43.40 17.11 21.67
N ALA A 201 43.21 16.06 22.48
CA ALA A 201 41.96 15.32 22.58
C ALA A 201 40.96 16.06 23.50
N PRO A 202 39.72 16.34 23.06
CA PRO A 202 38.69 16.89 23.94
C PRO A 202 38.46 16.00 25.18
N PRO A 203 38.31 16.56 26.40
CA PRO A 203 38.18 15.76 27.63
C PRO A 203 37.03 14.74 27.60
N TRP A 204 35.95 15.03 26.87
CA TRP A 204 34.83 14.10 26.69
C TRP A 204 35.24 12.83 25.94
N MET A 205 36.14 12.91 24.96
CA MET A 205 36.58 11.76 24.17
C MET A 205 37.43 10.80 25.01
N VAL A 206 38.33 11.35 25.83
CA VAL A 206 39.13 10.55 26.79
C VAL A 206 38.21 9.91 27.83
N SER A 207 37.22 10.65 28.36
CA SER A 207 36.23 10.13 29.30
C SER A 207 35.40 9.00 28.71
N SER A 208 34.88 9.15 27.48
CA SER A 208 34.11 8.12 26.78
C SER A 208 34.91 6.83 26.58
N LEU A 209 36.20 6.95 26.25
CA LEU A 209 37.09 5.81 26.01
C LEU A 209 37.38 5.03 27.31
N VAL A 210 37.57 5.74 28.42
CA VAL A 210 37.71 5.13 29.76
C VAL A 210 36.41 4.45 30.20
N HIS A 211 35.26 5.10 30.05
CA HIS A 211 33.96 4.50 30.43
C HIS A 211 33.64 3.27 29.57
N GLY A 212 33.95 3.29 28.26
CA GLY A 212 33.80 2.14 27.38
C GLY A 212 34.63 0.93 27.84
N LEU A 213 35.89 1.14 28.24
CA LEU A 213 36.75 0.08 28.78
C LEU A 213 36.26 -0.47 30.12
N VAL A 214 35.72 0.39 31.00
CA VAL A 214 35.12 -0.04 32.28
C VAL A 214 33.86 -0.89 32.04
N LEU A 215 32.98 -0.48 31.12
CA LEU A 215 31.80 -1.27 30.75
C LEU A 215 32.17 -2.60 30.10
N LEU A 216 33.22 -2.65 29.27
CA LEU A 216 33.73 -3.88 28.67
C LEU A 216 34.26 -4.85 29.75
N MET A 217 35.03 -4.36 30.72
CA MET A 217 35.50 -5.19 31.84
C MET A 217 34.36 -5.66 32.74
N LEU A 218 33.35 -4.83 32.99
CA LEU A 218 32.15 -5.26 33.73
C LEU A 218 31.41 -6.38 32.97
N ALA A 219 31.19 -6.23 31.66
CA ALA A 219 30.53 -7.25 30.84
C ALA A 219 31.30 -8.58 30.83
N LEU A 220 32.64 -8.55 30.81
CA LEU A 220 33.50 -9.74 30.88
C LEU A 220 33.51 -10.43 32.26
N VAL A 221 33.10 -9.72 33.33
CA VAL A 221 33.02 -10.26 34.69
C VAL A 221 31.61 -10.73 35.07
N THR A 222 30.56 -10.24 34.41
CA THR A 222 29.16 -10.60 34.72
C THR A 222 28.56 -11.72 33.86
N LEU A 223 29.29 -12.23 32.86
CA LEU A 223 28.84 -13.31 31.99
C LEU A 223 29.33 -14.67 32.50
N ASP A 224 28.51 -15.34 33.30
CA ASP A 224 28.72 -16.75 33.66
C ASP A 224 28.64 -17.66 32.41
N PRO A 225 29.47 -18.72 32.33
CA PRO A 225 29.43 -19.65 31.20
C PRO A 225 28.12 -20.45 31.20
N VAL A 226 27.37 -20.33 30.10
CA VAL A 226 26.08 -21.00 29.89
C VAL A 226 26.21 -22.53 30.02
N GLN A 227 25.72 -23.10 31.11
CA GLN A 227 25.58 -24.55 31.23
C GLN A 227 24.34 -25.03 30.47
N ILE A 228 24.55 -25.81 29.41
CA ILE A 228 23.48 -26.44 28.63
C ILE A 228 22.91 -27.62 29.41
N ALA A 229 21.84 -27.38 30.15
CA ALA A 229 21.07 -28.43 30.84
C ALA A 229 20.28 -29.28 29.82
N LYS A 230 20.79 -30.49 29.52
CA LYS A 230 20.02 -31.52 28.79
C LYS A 230 18.95 -32.13 29.69
N ASN A 231 17.76 -31.53 29.72
CA ASN A 231 16.58 -32.18 30.31
C ASN A 231 16.01 -33.23 29.34
N VAL A 232 16.36 -34.50 29.58
CA VAL A 232 15.73 -35.65 28.93
C VAL A 232 14.37 -35.88 29.60
N LEU A 233 13.29 -35.63 28.87
CA LEU A 233 11.92 -35.90 29.32
C LEU A 233 11.47 -37.28 28.84
N THR A 234 11.47 -38.24 29.75
CA THR A 234 10.94 -39.59 29.53
C THR A 234 9.41 -39.52 29.53
N VAL A 235 8.77 -39.80 28.39
CA VAL A 235 7.31 -39.84 28.28
C VAL A 235 6.83 -41.28 28.45
N THR A 236 6.15 -41.58 29.56
CA THR A 236 5.21 -42.70 29.65
C THR A 236 3.87 -42.28 29.07
N PRO A 237 3.26 -43.06 28.15
CA PRO A 237 1.93 -42.77 27.65
C PRO A 237 0.87 -43.22 28.67
N THR A 238 -0.17 -42.39 28.84
CA THR A 238 -1.45 -42.81 29.38
C THR A 238 -2.53 -42.31 28.44
N ASP A 239 -3.26 -43.23 27.83
CA ASP A 239 -4.44 -42.94 27.03
C ASP A 239 -5.55 -42.38 27.94
N GLU A 240 -6.21 -41.31 27.52
CA GLU A 240 -7.63 -41.13 27.79
C GLU A 240 -8.27 -40.27 26.68
N ALA A 241 -9.48 -40.63 26.30
CA ALA A 241 -10.11 -40.15 25.07
C ALA A 241 -11.09 -39.00 25.33
N GLY A 242 -11.13 -38.06 24.37
CA GLY A 242 -12.32 -37.29 24.01
C GLY A 242 -12.95 -36.38 25.07
N GLN A 243 -12.74 -35.08 24.91
CA GLN A 243 -13.80 -34.10 25.19
C GLN A 243 -13.85 -33.04 24.09
N GLU A 244 -15.05 -32.50 23.88
CA GLU A 244 -15.48 -31.86 22.63
C GLU A 244 -15.12 -30.36 22.54
N MET A 245 -15.54 -29.75 21.44
CA MET A 245 -15.23 -28.39 21.02
C MET A 245 -15.96 -27.34 21.87
N GLU A 246 -15.30 -26.21 22.14
CA GLU A 246 -16.00 -24.92 22.26
C GLU A 246 -15.66 -24.03 21.05
N GLU A 247 -16.68 -23.80 20.24
CA GLU A 247 -16.68 -22.94 19.07
C GLU A 247 -17.09 -21.52 19.47
N PHE A 248 -16.12 -20.65 19.75
CA PHE A 248 -16.43 -19.23 19.96
C PHE A 248 -16.71 -18.52 18.64
N SER A 249 -17.96 -18.62 18.19
CA SER A 249 -18.52 -17.75 17.16
C SER A 249 -18.65 -16.31 17.65
N LEU A 250 -18.53 -15.33 16.75
CA LEU A 250 -18.97 -13.96 17.02
C LEU A 250 -20.50 -13.93 17.10
N GLU A 251 -21.05 -13.43 18.21
CA GLU A 251 -22.49 -13.38 18.49
C GLU A 251 -23.34 -12.91 17.30
N GLN A 252 -24.17 -13.82 16.80
CA GLN A 252 -25.30 -13.50 15.94
C GLN A 252 -26.49 -13.14 16.83
N ILE A 253 -27.07 -11.97 16.59
CA ILE A 253 -28.39 -11.63 17.10
C ILE A 253 -29.40 -12.16 16.08
N GLU A 254 -30.22 -13.13 16.49
CA GLU A 254 -31.33 -13.64 15.68
C GLU A 254 -32.42 -12.57 15.48
N PRO A 255 -33.07 -12.57 14.32
CA PRO A 255 -34.48 -12.21 14.21
C PRO A 255 -35.33 -13.42 13.84
N ASP A 256 -36.50 -13.44 14.44
CA ASP A 256 -37.48 -14.54 14.42
C ASP A 256 -38.07 -14.83 13.02
N SER A 257 -38.56 -16.05 12.90
CA SER A 257 -39.47 -16.64 11.90
C SER A 257 -40.22 -15.75 10.90
N MET A 258 -40.32 -16.24 9.65
CA MET A 258 -41.60 -16.56 9.00
C MET A 258 -41.41 -17.52 7.82
N GLU A 259 -42.37 -18.42 7.62
CA GLU A 259 -42.37 -19.51 6.63
C GLU A 259 -42.88 -19.08 5.25
N GLU A 260 -42.46 -19.76 4.19
CA GLU A 260 -43.40 -20.33 3.19
C GLU A 260 -42.70 -21.36 2.28
N GLU A 261 -43.35 -22.51 2.08
CA GLU A 261 -42.97 -23.51 1.08
C GLU A 261 -43.54 -23.16 -0.29
N MET A 262 -42.85 -23.54 -1.38
CA MET A 262 -43.44 -24.40 -2.41
C MET A 262 -42.40 -24.92 -3.42
N ILE A 263 -42.65 -26.13 -3.90
CA ILE A 263 -41.84 -26.87 -4.88
C ILE A 263 -42.65 -26.95 -6.18
N GLU A 264 -42.02 -26.71 -7.34
CA GLU A 264 -42.07 -27.63 -8.50
C GLU A 264 -41.20 -27.16 -9.70
N GLU A 265 -40.49 -28.13 -10.28
CA GLU A 265 -39.73 -28.10 -11.53
C GLU A 265 -40.57 -28.75 -12.68
N PRO A 266 -40.06 -28.99 -13.90
CA PRO A 266 -39.24 -28.17 -14.80
C PRO A 266 -39.83 -28.12 -16.23
N VAL A 267 -39.20 -27.38 -17.16
CA VAL A 267 -39.36 -27.64 -18.61
C VAL A 267 -38.00 -27.66 -19.31
N VAL A 268 -37.70 -28.77 -19.99
CA VAL A 268 -36.47 -29.02 -20.76
C VAL A 268 -36.71 -28.79 -22.25
N SER A 269 -35.73 -28.23 -22.97
CA SER A 269 -35.61 -28.33 -24.44
C SER A 269 -34.16 -28.15 -24.92
N PRO A 270 -33.79 -28.67 -26.12
CA PRO A 270 -32.46 -29.28 -26.35
C PRO A 270 -31.43 -28.37 -27.10
N PRO A 271 -30.16 -28.81 -27.24
CA PRO A 271 -29.06 -27.95 -27.70
C PRO A 271 -28.87 -27.89 -29.22
N THR A 272 -28.19 -26.85 -29.69
CA THR A 272 -27.77 -26.67 -31.10
C THR A 272 -26.24 -26.64 -31.22
N THR A 273 -25.67 -27.66 -31.87
CA THR A 273 -24.33 -27.63 -32.52
C THR A 273 -24.47 -26.79 -33.80
N VAL A 274 -23.50 -26.07 -34.39
CA VAL A 274 -22.04 -26.18 -34.62
C VAL A 274 -21.51 -24.70 -34.75
N GLN A 275 -20.25 -24.31 -34.93
CA GLN A 275 -19.14 -24.82 -35.75
C GLN A 275 -17.83 -24.06 -35.39
N ALA A 276 -16.66 -24.64 -35.66
CA ALA A 276 -15.38 -23.94 -35.55
C ALA A 276 -15.09 -23.09 -36.81
N VAL A 277 -14.33 -22.00 -36.65
CA VAL A 277 -13.76 -21.22 -37.76
C VAL A 277 -12.30 -20.88 -37.42
N GLU A 278 -11.47 -20.79 -38.46
CA GLU A 278 -10.01 -20.96 -38.41
C GLU A 278 -9.22 -19.80 -37.78
N ALA A 279 -8.00 -20.12 -37.36
CA ALA A 279 -7.00 -19.14 -36.96
C ALA A 279 -6.40 -18.43 -38.18
N ILE A 280 -6.16 -17.12 -38.06
CA ILE A 280 -5.39 -16.34 -39.03
C ILE A 280 -4.04 -16.01 -38.39
N GLU A 281 -2.97 -16.57 -38.96
CA GLU A 281 -1.59 -16.16 -38.66
C GLU A 281 -1.34 -14.75 -39.23
N VAL A 282 -0.61 -13.92 -38.48
CA VAL A 282 -0.09 -12.64 -38.98
C VAL A 282 1.39 -12.55 -38.60
N GLU A 283 2.23 -12.51 -39.62
CA GLU A 283 3.69 -12.39 -39.51
C GLU A 283 4.10 -11.00 -38.98
N THR A 284 5.17 -10.96 -38.20
CA THR A 284 5.83 -9.72 -37.75
C THR A 284 7.05 -9.40 -38.61
N PRO A 285 7.17 -8.19 -39.19
CA PRO A 285 8.42 -7.70 -39.77
C PRO A 285 9.34 -7.04 -38.73
N ASP A 286 10.64 -7.06 -39.04
CA ASP A 286 11.75 -6.75 -38.12
C ASP A 286 12.00 -5.26 -37.75
N ALA A 287 12.82 -5.13 -36.72
CA ALA A 287 13.49 -3.97 -36.13
C ALA A 287 13.84 -2.75 -37.01
N VAL A 288 13.83 -1.57 -36.37
CA VAL A 288 14.65 -0.40 -36.74
C VAL A 288 15.36 0.15 -35.50
N LEU A 289 16.61 0.59 -35.71
CA LEU A 289 17.60 1.00 -34.69
C LEU A 289 17.46 2.46 -34.19
N MET A 290 18.24 2.77 -33.14
CA MET A 290 18.27 4.03 -32.39
C MET A 290 18.75 5.26 -33.18
N VAL A 291 18.19 6.42 -32.81
CA VAL A 291 18.85 7.75 -32.71
C VAL A 291 18.16 8.47 -31.52
N GLY A 292 18.80 9.19 -30.61
CA GLY A 292 20.21 9.60 -30.52
C GLY A 292 20.35 11.12 -30.41
N THR A 293 19.90 11.75 -29.32
CA THR A 293 20.13 13.17 -29.01
C THR A 293 20.41 13.37 -27.52
N GLU A 294 21.29 14.34 -27.23
CA GLU A 294 22.05 14.46 -25.99
C GLU A 294 21.29 15.26 -24.90
N MET A 295 21.55 14.96 -23.62
CA MET A 295 21.25 15.85 -22.49
C MET A 295 22.55 16.44 -21.94
N PRO A 296 22.67 17.77 -21.78
CA PRO A 296 23.77 18.40 -21.05
C PRO A 296 23.63 18.27 -19.53
N ASP A 297 24.77 18.33 -18.86
CA ASP A 297 25.01 18.11 -17.44
C ASP A 297 24.06 18.81 -16.45
N MET A 298 23.58 18.03 -15.46
CA MET A 298 23.52 18.50 -14.06
C MET A 298 23.53 17.31 -13.08
N ILE A 299 24.73 16.80 -12.80
CA ILE A 299 25.00 15.92 -11.65
C ILE A 299 25.72 16.76 -10.60
N ASP A 300 25.05 17.04 -9.48
CA ASP A 300 25.68 16.96 -8.16
C ASP A 300 24.63 17.07 -7.03
N ALA A 301 24.34 15.93 -6.38
CA ALA A 301 24.19 15.78 -4.93
C ALA A 301 23.57 14.41 -4.54
N ILE A 302 24.31 13.67 -3.70
CA ILE A 302 23.92 12.53 -2.82
C ILE A 302 24.16 11.10 -3.36
N ALA A 303 25.08 10.42 -2.65
CA ALA A 303 25.43 8.99 -2.63
C ALA A 303 26.32 8.43 -3.78
N PRO A 304 27.29 7.53 -3.48
CA PRO A 304 28.37 7.18 -4.42
C PRO A 304 27.96 6.19 -5.52
N MET A 305 28.44 6.46 -6.73
CA MET A 305 28.15 5.71 -7.98
C MET A 305 28.47 4.20 -7.92
N ASP A 306 29.43 3.77 -7.11
CA ASP A 306 29.79 2.35 -6.99
C ASP A 306 28.64 1.49 -6.43
N SER A 307 27.83 2.05 -5.53
CA SER A 307 26.62 1.39 -5.03
C SER A 307 25.54 1.30 -6.12
N LEU A 308 25.46 2.32 -6.98
CA LEU A 308 24.48 2.37 -8.05
C LEU A 308 24.82 1.39 -9.19
N THR A 309 26.08 1.26 -9.57
CA THR A 309 26.53 0.30 -10.60
C THR A 309 26.44 -1.14 -10.10
N GLN A 310 26.82 -1.40 -8.84
CA GLN A 310 26.66 -2.72 -8.23
C GLN A 310 25.17 -3.10 -8.05
N SER A 311 24.32 -2.14 -7.69
CA SER A 311 22.85 -2.29 -7.70
C SER A 311 22.28 -2.52 -9.09
N LEU A 312 22.77 -1.83 -10.13
CA LEU A 312 22.38 -2.05 -11.53
C LEU A 312 22.77 -3.43 -12.05
N THR A 313 23.94 -3.96 -11.68
CA THR A 313 24.37 -5.32 -12.04
C THR A 313 23.51 -6.37 -11.32
N ALA A 314 23.34 -6.25 -10.00
CA ALA A 314 22.46 -7.15 -9.23
C ALA A 314 20.99 -7.05 -9.69
N ALA A 315 20.50 -5.87 -10.08
CA ALA A 315 19.15 -5.67 -10.60
C ALA A 315 18.93 -6.25 -12.01
N MET A 316 20.01 -6.55 -12.75
CA MET A 316 19.93 -7.36 -13.97
C MET A 316 19.81 -8.86 -13.64
N GLU A 317 20.42 -9.33 -12.55
CA GLU A 317 20.38 -10.74 -12.11
C GLU A 317 19.06 -11.10 -11.39
N ALA A 318 18.53 -10.19 -10.56
CA ALA A 318 17.23 -10.33 -9.89
C ALA A 318 16.01 -10.19 -10.83
N THR A 319 16.21 -9.97 -12.14
CA THR A 319 15.12 -10.07 -13.13
C THR A 319 14.53 -11.49 -13.19
N THR A 320 15.29 -12.49 -12.76
CA THR A 320 14.96 -13.91 -12.86
C THR A 320 13.67 -14.31 -12.14
N GLU A 321 13.42 -13.91 -10.89
CA GLU A 321 12.24 -14.36 -10.13
C GLU A 321 10.90 -13.89 -10.72
N PHE A 322 10.81 -12.65 -11.21
CA PHE A 322 9.59 -12.15 -11.87
C PHE A 322 9.53 -12.52 -13.36
N SER A 323 10.65 -12.86 -14.01
CA SER A 323 10.66 -13.37 -15.40
C SER A 323 9.85 -14.67 -15.56
N ALA A 324 9.67 -15.43 -14.48
CA ALA A 324 8.78 -16.58 -14.35
C ALA A 324 7.35 -16.33 -14.85
N ARG A 325 6.88 -15.07 -14.75
CA ARG A 325 5.54 -14.62 -15.11
C ARG A 325 5.44 -14.12 -16.56
N SER A 326 6.52 -14.20 -17.35
CA SER A 326 6.50 -13.96 -18.80
C SER A 326 5.76 -15.07 -19.55
N THR A 327 5.17 -14.77 -20.71
CA THR A 327 4.29 -15.71 -21.44
C THR A 327 4.93 -17.07 -21.73
N ASP A 328 6.21 -17.08 -22.11
CA ASP A 328 6.90 -18.30 -22.54
C ASP A 328 7.37 -19.13 -21.34
N MET A 329 7.97 -18.48 -20.34
CA MET A 329 8.41 -19.17 -19.12
C MET A 329 7.19 -19.70 -18.34
N LYS A 330 6.07 -18.97 -18.30
CA LYS A 330 4.83 -19.41 -17.67
C LYS A 330 4.37 -20.77 -18.19
N LYS A 331 4.33 -20.97 -19.51
CA LYS A 331 3.91 -22.23 -20.16
C LYS A 331 4.79 -23.41 -19.76
N GLU A 332 6.11 -23.20 -19.70
CA GLU A 332 7.04 -24.25 -19.27
C GLU A 332 6.89 -24.58 -17.77
N LEU A 333 6.82 -23.57 -16.89
CA LEU A 333 6.65 -23.78 -15.45
C LEU A 333 5.32 -24.49 -15.13
N LEU A 334 4.23 -24.11 -15.80
CA LEU A 334 2.94 -24.82 -15.72
C LEU A 334 3.10 -26.31 -16.02
N LYS A 335 3.66 -26.64 -17.19
CA LYS A 335 3.87 -28.03 -17.62
C LYS A 335 4.82 -28.78 -16.68
N LYS A 336 5.84 -28.11 -16.14
CA LYS A 336 6.84 -28.70 -15.23
C LYS A 336 6.27 -29.03 -13.84
N TYR A 337 5.36 -28.21 -13.33
CA TYR A 337 4.88 -28.30 -11.93
C TYR A 337 3.42 -28.76 -11.78
N GLY A 338 2.80 -29.23 -12.87
CA GLY A 338 1.48 -29.88 -12.85
C GLY A 338 0.30 -28.94 -13.01
N GLY A 339 0.49 -27.77 -13.60
CA GLY A 339 -0.59 -26.92 -14.10
C GLY A 339 -1.10 -27.44 -15.45
N SER A 340 -2.38 -27.22 -15.74
CA SER A 340 -3.05 -27.65 -16.97
C SER A 340 -3.69 -26.49 -17.73
N GLU A 341 -4.09 -26.72 -18.98
CA GLU A 341 -4.88 -25.76 -19.75
C GLU A 341 -6.21 -25.42 -19.05
N ALA A 342 -6.79 -26.37 -18.31
CA ALA A 342 -8.00 -26.16 -17.51
C ALA A 342 -7.74 -25.21 -16.32
N THR A 343 -6.62 -25.33 -15.61
CA THR A 343 -6.28 -24.39 -14.53
C THR A 343 -5.98 -22.98 -15.08
N GLU A 344 -5.34 -22.88 -16.24
CA GLU A 344 -5.08 -21.60 -16.91
C GLU A 344 -6.38 -20.93 -17.43
N ALA A 345 -7.30 -21.73 -17.97
CA ALA A 345 -8.62 -21.25 -18.36
C ALA A 345 -9.42 -20.77 -17.12
N ALA A 346 -9.31 -21.46 -15.98
CA ALA A 346 -9.93 -21.04 -14.74
C ALA A 346 -9.36 -19.71 -14.22
N VAL A 347 -8.02 -19.53 -14.21
CA VAL A 347 -7.38 -18.25 -13.90
C VAL A 347 -7.87 -17.15 -14.86
N THR A 348 -7.90 -17.43 -16.17
CA THR A 348 -8.35 -16.45 -17.19
C THR A 348 -9.78 -15.98 -16.94
N LYS A 349 -10.71 -16.91 -16.67
CA LYS A 349 -12.11 -16.59 -16.33
C LYS A 349 -12.21 -15.76 -15.05
N ALA A 350 -11.35 -16.02 -14.06
CA ALA A 350 -11.32 -15.24 -12.82
C ALA A 350 -10.84 -13.79 -13.06
N LEU A 351 -9.81 -13.59 -13.88
CA LEU A 351 -9.38 -12.24 -14.30
C LEU A 351 -10.49 -11.48 -15.03
N GLU A 352 -11.28 -12.15 -15.88
CA GLU A 352 -12.45 -11.57 -16.55
C GLU A 352 -13.58 -11.26 -15.55
N TRP A 353 -13.78 -12.11 -14.54
CA TRP A 353 -14.70 -11.80 -13.43
C TRP A 353 -14.22 -10.55 -12.66
N PHE A 354 -12.94 -10.45 -12.30
CA PHE A 354 -12.42 -9.26 -11.62
C PHE A 354 -12.58 -7.99 -12.47
N GLN A 355 -12.25 -8.02 -13.77
CA GLN A 355 -12.46 -6.87 -14.66
C GLN A 355 -13.91 -6.38 -14.63
N ARG A 356 -14.90 -7.29 -14.67
CA ARG A 356 -16.34 -6.95 -14.63
C ARG A 356 -16.80 -6.35 -13.30
N HIS A 357 -16.02 -6.48 -12.23
CA HIS A 357 -16.35 -5.96 -10.90
C HIS A 357 -15.52 -4.74 -10.49
N GLN A 358 -14.71 -4.18 -11.38
CA GLN A 358 -13.99 -2.92 -11.12
C GLN A 358 -14.98 -1.73 -11.17
N LEU A 359 -14.92 -0.87 -10.15
CA LEU A 359 -15.68 0.37 -10.09
C LEU A 359 -15.08 1.45 -11.03
N PRO A 360 -15.85 2.47 -11.45
CA PRO A 360 -15.38 3.49 -12.39
C PRO A 360 -14.13 4.28 -11.93
N ASN A 361 -13.93 4.39 -10.61
CA ASN A 361 -12.75 5.03 -10.01
C ASN A 361 -11.50 4.12 -9.95
N GLY A 362 -11.60 2.86 -10.40
CA GLY A 362 -10.50 1.89 -10.39
C GLY A 362 -10.50 0.92 -9.21
N ALA A 363 -11.35 1.13 -8.20
CA ALA A 363 -11.41 0.31 -7.01
C ALA A 363 -12.20 -1.00 -7.19
N TRP A 364 -12.05 -1.90 -6.23
CA TRP A 364 -13.01 -2.96 -5.91
C TRP A 364 -13.45 -2.81 -4.45
N ASN A 365 -14.51 -3.52 -4.06
CA ASN A 365 -14.96 -3.61 -2.68
C ASN A 365 -15.36 -5.07 -2.32
N LEU A 366 -15.20 -5.45 -1.05
CA LEU A 366 -15.56 -6.82 -0.59
C LEU A 366 -17.06 -7.08 -0.73
N HIS A 367 -17.87 -6.04 -0.49
CA HIS A 367 -19.30 -6.03 -0.77
C HIS A 367 -19.59 -5.75 -2.26
N HIS A 368 -19.06 -6.62 -3.14
CA HIS A 368 -18.99 -6.46 -4.61
C HIS A 368 -20.35 -6.26 -5.34
N ASN A 369 -21.47 -6.32 -4.61
CA ASN A 369 -22.81 -5.96 -5.06
C ASN A 369 -22.91 -4.56 -5.67
N ILE A 370 -22.06 -3.60 -5.25
CA ILE A 370 -22.05 -2.25 -5.82
C ILE A 370 -21.69 -2.27 -7.31
N ALA A 371 -20.76 -3.14 -7.73
CA ALA A 371 -20.37 -3.27 -9.13
C ALA A 371 -21.35 -4.10 -9.97
N CYS A 372 -21.97 -5.14 -9.38
CA CYS A 372 -22.79 -6.10 -10.13
C CYS A 372 -24.31 -5.97 -9.94
N GLY A 373 -24.79 -5.11 -9.04
CA GLY A 373 -26.21 -5.05 -8.67
C GLY A 373 -26.71 -6.34 -8.01
N ASN A 374 -25.90 -6.92 -7.11
CA ASN A 374 -26.15 -8.20 -6.41
C ASN A 374 -26.29 -9.45 -7.31
N LYS A 375 -26.03 -9.36 -8.62
CA LYS A 375 -26.21 -10.48 -9.59
C LYS A 375 -25.31 -11.70 -9.36
N CYS A 376 -24.28 -11.59 -8.51
CA CYS A 376 -23.39 -12.70 -8.16
C CYS A 376 -23.77 -13.42 -6.86
N GLY A 377 -24.53 -12.77 -5.98
CA GLY A 377 -24.73 -13.21 -4.60
C GLY A 377 -23.44 -13.32 -3.77
N ASN A 378 -23.61 -13.60 -2.49
CA ASN A 378 -22.52 -13.85 -1.53
C ASN A 378 -21.45 -12.73 -1.45
N PRO A 379 -21.85 -11.45 -1.22
CA PRO A 379 -20.93 -10.37 -0.91
C PRO A 379 -20.19 -10.63 0.42
N GLY A 380 -19.09 -9.91 0.66
CA GLY A 380 -18.52 -9.85 2.01
C GLY A 380 -19.39 -9.01 2.96
N ASP A 381 -19.17 -9.15 4.26
CA ASP A 381 -19.90 -8.42 5.32
C ASP A 381 -20.10 -6.93 4.98
N GLU A 382 -21.30 -6.41 5.28
CA GLU A 382 -21.64 -4.99 5.19
C GLU A 382 -20.63 -4.09 5.94
N LYS A 383 -20.11 -4.58 7.08
CA LYS A 383 -19.06 -3.94 7.89
C LYS A 383 -17.72 -3.76 7.16
N ALA A 384 -17.52 -4.41 6.02
CA ALA A 384 -16.30 -4.38 5.22
C ALA A 384 -16.46 -3.67 3.86
N LYS A 385 -17.66 -3.14 3.55
CA LYS A 385 -17.97 -2.49 2.27
C LYS A 385 -17.04 -1.31 1.94
N ASP A 386 -16.64 -0.55 2.95
CA ASP A 386 -15.80 0.65 2.82
C ASP A 386 -14.28 0.36 2.86
N SER A 387 -13.88 -0.91 2.81
CA SER A 387 -12.46 -1.35 2.82
C SER A 387 -11.92 -1.50 1.39
N PHE A 388 -11.99 -0.43 0.60
CA PHE A 388 -11.71 -0.44 -0.84
C PHE A 388 -10.26 -0.78 -1.16
N ASN A 389 -9.27 -0.26 -0.41
CA ASN A 389 -7.86 -0.51 -0.69
C ASN A 389 -7.51 -2.00 -0.55
N GLY A 390 -7.99 -2.66 0.51
CA GLY A 390 -7.77 -4.10 0.72
C GLY A 390 -8.48 -4.98 -0.32
N ALA A 391 -9.70 -4.62 -0.72
CA ALA A 391 -10.44 -5.32 -1.78
C ALA A 391 -9.79 -5.14 -3.15
N THR A 392 -9.35 -3.92 -3.46
CA THR A 392 -8.62 -3.56 -4.68
C THR A 392 -7.31 -4.33 -4.76
N ALA A 393 -6.59 -4.46 -3.63
CA ALA A 393 -5.37 -5.27 -3.59
C ALA A 393 -5.65 -6.76 -3.87
N LEU A 394 -6.69 -7.35 -3.24
CA LEU A 394 -7.10 -8.73 -3.53
C LEU A 394 -7.50 -8.95 -4.99
N ALA A 395 -8.08 -7.95 -5.67
CA ALA A 395 -8.42 -8.04 -7.08
C ALA A 395 -7.18 -7.86 -8.01
N ILE A 396 -6.21 -7.02 -7.62
CA ILE A 396 -4.99 -6.78 -8.42
C ILE A 396 -3.98 -7.92 -8.31
N LEU A 397 -3.83 -8.53 -7.14
CA LEU A 397 -2.84 -9.60 -6.93
C LEU A 397 -2.92 -10.70 -8.01
N PRO A 398 -4.09 -11.25 -8.37
CA PRO A 398 -4.22 -12.21 -9.48
C PRO A 398 -3.71 -11.70 -10.83
N PHE A 399 -4.01 -10.46 -11.22
CA PHE A 399 -3.49 -9.89 -12.46
C PHE A 399 -1.94 -9.89 -12.48
N LEU A 400 -1.31 -9.42 -11.39
CA LEU A 400 0.15 -9.41 -11.25
C LEU A 400 0.75 -10.83 -11.22
N GLY A 401 0.06 -11.78 -10.60
CA GLY A 401 0.46 -13.19 -10.61
C GLY A 401 0.50 -13.77 -12.01
N ALA A 402 -0.58 -13.55 -12.78
CA ALA A 402 -0.72 -13.94 -14.18
C ALA A 402 0.11 -13.10 -15.19
N GLY A 403 1.07 -12.30 -14.72
CA GLY A 403 1.98 -11.51 -15.58
C GLY A 403 1.36 -10.26 -16.21
N GLN A 404 0.13 -9.89 -15.84
CA GLN A 404 -0.59 -8.72 -16.35
C GLN A 404 -0.24 -7.50 -15.49
N THR A 405 0.38 -6.49 -16.10
CA THR A 405 0.77 -5.25 -15.39
C THR A 405 0.10 -4.05 -16.04
N HIS A 406 0.25 -2.86 -15.45
CA HIS A 406 -0.16 -1.61 -16.09
C HIS A 406 0.67 -1.26 -17.34
N ARG A 407 1.85 -1.87 -17.51
CA ARG A 407 2.74 -1.65 -18.66
C ARG A 407 2.50 -2.67 -19.80
N GLN A 408 2.16 -3.92 -19.49
CA GLN A 408 1.99 -4.99 -20.50
C GLN A 408 0.80 -5.94 -20.22
N GLY A 409 0.29 -6.57 -21.29
CA GLY A 409 -0.82 -7.53 -21.23
C GLY A 409 -2.19 -7.00 -21.70
N LYS A 410 -3.22 -7.85 -21.58
CA LYS A 410 -4.62 -7.55 -21.95
C LYS A 410 -5.27 -6.56 -20.98
N TYR A 411 -4.92 -6.65 -19.70
CA TYR A 411 -5.61 -5.93 -18.62
C TYR A 411 -4.91 -4.64 -18.16
N LYS A 412 -4.03 -4.06 -18.99
CA LYS A 412 -3.22 -2.85 -18.65
C LYS A 412 -4.01 -1.74 -17.96
N SER A 413 -5.13 -1.31 -18.55
CA SER A 413 -5.92 -0.20 -18.00
C SER A 413 -6.65 -0.56 -16.70
N VAL A 414 -7.02 -1.84 -16.52
CA VAL A 414 -7.65 -2.36 -15.30
C VAL A 414 -6.64 -2.32 -14.14
N VAL A 415 -5.45 -2.86 -14.37
CA VAL A 415 -4.35 -2.86 -13.39
C VAL A 415 -3.89 -1.43 -13.08
N GLN A 416 -3.71 -0.58 -14.10
CA GLN A 416 -3.30 0.81 -13.93
C GLN A 416 -4.26 1.59 -13.03
N ARG A 417 -5.58 1.53 -13.30
CA ARG A 417 -6.58 2.21 -12.48
C ARG A 417 -6.58 1.72 -11.03
N GLY A 418 -6.44 0.40 -10.81
CA GLY A 418 -6.37 -0.17 -9.48
C GLY A 418 -5.12 0.24 -8.69
N LEU A 419 -3.94 0.25 -9.34
CA LEU A 419 -2.69 0.73 -8.73
C LEU A 419 -2.76 2.23 -8.40
N MET A 420 -3.29 3.03 -9.32
CA MET A 420 -3.50 4.47 -9.09
C MET A 420 -4.52 4.73 -7.96
N PHE A 421 -5.56 3.91 -7.83
CA PHE A 421 -6.50 4.00 -6.71
C PHE A 421 -5.81 3.75 -5.36
N ILE A 422 -5.06 2.64 -5.22
CA ILE A 422 -4.32 2.33 -3.97
C ILE A 422 -3.30 3.42 -3.65
N ALA A 423 -2.52 3.86 -4.64
CA ALA A 423 -1.48 4.86 -4.43
C ALA A 423 -2.05 6.25 -4.13
N GLY A 424 -3.16 6.64 -4.78
CA GLY A 424 -3.83 7.93 -4.54
C GLY A 424 -4.61 7.98 -3.23
N ASN A 425 -5.17 6.85 -2.77
CA ASN A 425 -5.88 6.73 -1.49
C ASN A 425 -4.95 6.38 -0.31
N MET A 426 -3.63 6.36 -0.53
CA MET A 426 -2.62 6.14 0.50
C MET A 426 -2.46 7.40 1.36
N LYS A 427 -2.58 7.26 2.68
CA LYS A 427 -2.38 8.36 3.62
C LYS A 427 -0.88 8.55 3.88
N VAL A 428 -0.25 9.36 3.04
CA VAL A 428 1.19 9.67 3.14
C VAL A 428 1.45 10.63 4.31
N LYS A 429 2.44 10.31 5.15
CA LYS A 429 2.90 11.15 6.27
C LYS A 429 4.42 11.15 6.37
N ASN A 430 5.00 12.32 6.61
CA ASN A 430 6.39 12.44 7.05
C ASN A 430 6.46 12.26 8.57
N GLN A 431 7.15 11.23 9.03
CA GLN A 431 7.37 10.93 10.44
C GLN A 431 8.87 11.07 10.77
N GLY A 432 9.29 12.30 11.10
CA GLY A 432 10.67 12.58 11.49
C GLY A 432 11.71 12.35 10.38
N GLY A 433 11.37 12.68 9.14
CA GLY A 433 12.19 12.43 7.95
C GLY A 433 11.82 11.14 7.20
N LEU A 434 11.13 10.20 7.85
CA LEU A 434 10.67 8.97 7.20
C LEU A 434 9.29 9.18 6.54
N ILE A 435 9.24 9.12 5.21
CA ILE A 435 7.96 9.09 4.48
C ILE A 435 7.32 7.72 4.67
N THR A 436 6.09 7.71 5.21
CA THR A 436 5.28 6.51 5.47
C THR A 436 3.95 6.61 4.75
N GLY A 437 3.40 5.49 4.31
CA GLY A 437 2.17 5.41 3.52
C GLY A 437 1.17 4.42 4.10
N ASP A 438 0.17 4.93 4.83
CA ASP A 438 -0.88 4.08 5.41
C ASP A 438 -1.98 3.79 4.37
N CYS A 439 -2.10 2.53 3.97
CA CYS A 439 -3.09 2.09 2.97
C CYS A 439 -4.44 1.69 3.59
N ARG A 440 -4.67 1.89 4.90
CA ARG A 440 -5.93 1.50 5.56
C ARG A 440 -7.01 2.53 5.34
N ASP A 441 -8.17 2.09 4.88
CA ASP A 441 -9.36 2.90 4.58
C ASP A 441 -10.62 2.29 5.21
N GLY A 442 -11.64 3.11 5.50
CA GLY A 442 -12.90 2.66 6.12
C GLY A 442 -12.70 1.73 7.33
N ALA A 443 -13.22 0.51 7.24
CA ALA A 443 -13.07 -0.55 8.24
C ALA A 443 -11.80 -1.43 8.06
N GLY A 444 -10.98 -1.12 7.06
CA GLY A 444 -9.72 -1.79 6.74
C GLY A 444 -8.70 -1.70 7.86
N ASN A 445 -7.92 -2.76 8.01
CA ASN A 445 -6.94 -2.90 9.09
C ASN A 445 -5.57 -3.31 8.51
N MET A 446 -4.61 -3.73 9.32
CA MET A 446 -3.29 -4.11 8.79
C MET A 446 -3.31 -5.23 7.73
N TYR A 447 -4.35 -6.07 7.63
CA TYR A 447 -4.50 -6.96 6.47
C TYR A 447 -4.58 -6.18 5.15
N SER A 448 -5.46 -5.17 5.09
CA SER A 448 -5.61 -4.29 3.94
C SER A 448 -4.28 -3.64 3.58
N HIS A 449 -3.53 -3.18 4.59
CA HIS A 449 -2.22 -2.58 4.37
C HIS A 449 -1.19 -3.56 3.81
N GLY A 450 -1.05 -4.76 4.39
CA GLY A 450 -0.11 -5.78 3.90
C GLY A 450 -0.41 -6.18 2.46
N LEU A 451 -1.69 -6.39 2.12
CA LEU A 451 -2.13 -6.67 0.75
C LEU A 451 -1.77 -5.54 -0.23
N CYS A 452 -2.04 -4.27 0.13
CA CYS A 452 -1.65 -3.12 -0.70
C CYS A 452 -0.13 -2.99 -0.86
N ALA A 453 0.64 -3.26 0.20
CA ALA A 453 2.09 -3.22 0.16
C ALA A 453 2.67 -4.28 -0.79
N ILE A 454 2.16 -5.52 -0.75
CA ILE A 454 2.53 -6.58 -1.71
C ILE A 454 2.22 -6.11 -3.14
N VAL A 455 1.02 -5.59 -3.40
CA VAL A 455 0.62 -5.13 -4.75
C VAL A 455 1.54 -4.04 -5.29
N LEU A 456 1.85 -3.02 -4.48
CA LEU A 456 2.73 -1.92 -4.91
C LEU A 456 4.17 -2.40 -5.10
N CYS A 457 4.67 -3.28 -4.24
CA CYS A 457 6.03 -3.81 -4.34
C CYS A 457 6.18 -4.79 -5.52
N GLU A 458 5.26 -5.75 -5.71
CA GLU A 458 5.27 -6.65 -6.87
C GLU A 458 5.14 -5.87 -8.18
N ALA A 459 4.19 -4.92 -8.29
CA ALA A 459 4.02 -4.13 -9.50
C ALA A 459 5.25 -3.26 -9.80
N TYR A 460 5.89 -2.68 -8.79
CA TYR A 460 7.16 -1.98 -8.94
C TYR A 460 8.29 -2.93 -9.36
N ALA A 461 8.45 -4.07 -8.70
CA ALA A 461 9.51 -5.03 -9.00
C ALA A 461 9.41 -5.58 -10.43
N MET A 462 8.19 -5.89 -10.90
CA MET A 462 7.89 -6.40 -12.25
C MET A 462 8.08 -5.37 -13.38
N THR A 463 7.96 -4.07 -13.10
CA THR A 463 7.92 -3.03 -14.16
C THR A 463 8.98 -1.94 -14.02
N LYS A 464 9.64 -1.86 -12.86
CA LYS A 464 10.56 -0.80 -12.41
C LYS A 464 10.02 0.61 -12.64
N ASP A 465 8.70 0.79 -12.55
CA ASP A 465 8.02 2.07 -12.80
C ASP A 465 8.34 3.12 -11.72
N PRO A 466 8.98 4.26 -12.06
CA PRO A 466 9.31 5.31 -11.09
C PRO A 466 8.10 5.86 -10.34
N ALA A 467 6.90 5.81 -10.94
CA ALA A 467 5.67 6.27 -10.29
C ALA A 467 5.25 5.37 -9.10
N LEU A 468 5.65 4.10 -9.10
CA LEU A 468 5.34 3.14 -8.03
C LEU A 468 6.42 3.06 -6.94
N ALA A 469 7.66 3.48 -7.24
CA ALA A 469 8.78 3.42 -6.30
C ALA A 469 8.49 4.14 -4.97
N LYS A 470 7.99 5.38 -5.03
CA LYS A 470 7.67 6.18 -3.83
C LYS A 470 6.50 5.59 -3.02
N PRO A 471 5.33 5.25 -3.60
CA PRO A 471 4.27 4.53 -2.88
C PRO A 471 4.72 3.20 -2.27
N ALA A 472 5.45 2.37 -3.01
CA ALA A 472 5.91 1.07 -2.52
C ALA A 472 6.86 1.22 -1.32
N GLN A 473 7.86 2.11 -1.41
CA GLN A 473 8.76 2.39 -0.28
C GLN A 473 8.00 2.99 0.92
N ALA A 474 7.06 3.91 0.69
CA ALA A 474 6.25 4.49 1.76
C ALA A 474 5.39 3.42 2.49
N ALA A 475 4.87 2.43 1.76
CA ALA A 475 4.15 1.30 2.35
C ALA A 475 5.08 0.44 3.23
N LEU A 476 6.26 0.04 2.74
CA LEU A 476 7.25 -0.70 3.53
C LEU A 476 7.70 0.05 4.78
N ASN A 477 7.89 1.37 4.66
CA ASN A 477 8.22 2.24 5.79
C ASN A 477 7.10 2.26 6.84
N PHE A 478 5.83 2.20 6.42
CA PHE A 478 4.70 2.07 7.35
C PHE A 478 4.65 0.68 8.02
N ILE A 479 4.98 -0.41 7.31
CA ILE A 479 5.15 -1.75 7.91
C ILE A 479 6.19 -1.72 9.03
N ALA A 480 7.40 -1.21 8.76
CA ALA A 480 8.47 -1.10 9.75
C ALA A 480 8.10 -0.19 10.94
N MET A 481 7.45 0.95 10.66
CA MET A 481 6.96 1.88 11.70
C MET A 481 5.90 1.22 12.59
N SER A 482 4.94 0.51 12.01
CA SER A 482 3.77 -0.07 12.69
C SER A 482 4.04 -1.39 13.45
N GLN A 483 5.22 -1.97 13.33
CA GLN A 483 5.62 -3.19 14.03
C GLN A 483 5.62 -3.02 15.56
N HIS A 484 5.15 -4.03 16.30
CA HIS A 484 5.18 -4.05 17.76
C HIS A 484 6.62 -4.06 18.28
N LYS A 485 7.02 -3.02 19.03
CA LYS A 485 8.44 -2.74 19.33
C LYS A 485 9.14 -3.78 20.20
N THR A 486 8.42 -4.49 21.07
CA THR A 486 8.99 -5.52 21.96
C THR A 486 8.80 -6.94 21.43
N GLY A 487 7.65 -7.21 20.79
CA GLY A 487 7.28 -8.55 20.34
C GLY A 487 7.44 -8.82 18.84
N GLY A 488 7.83 -7.82 18.04
CA GLY A 488 8.23 -7.97 16.63
C GLY A 488 7.12 -8.33 15.61
N GLY A 489 5.92 -8.67 16.06
CA GLY A 489 4.79 -8.97 15.17
C GLY A 489 3.94 -7.75 14.77
N TRP A 490 2.90 -8.02 13.98
CA TRP A 490 1.83 -7.08 13.63
C TRP A 490 0.48 -7.73 13.88
N ARG A 491 -0.53 -6.90 14.16
CA ARG A 491 -1.93 -7.31 14.29
C ARG A 491 -2.83 -6.25 13.67
N TYR A 492 -4.12 -6.21 14.00
CA TYR A 492 -5.10 -5.37 13.33
C TYR A 492 -4.80 -3.86 13.37
N SER A 493 -4.17 -3.38 14.45
CA SER A 493 -3.75 -1.99 14.61
C SER A 493 -2.21 -1.84 14.68
N PRO A 494 -1.65 -0.72 14.19
CA PRO A 494 -0.24 -0.37 14.38
C PRO A 494 0.17 -0.43 15.85
N GLY A 495 1.34 -1.01 16.13
CA GLY A 495 1.89 -1.18 17.47
C GLY A 495 1.19 -2.23 18.33
N GLN A 496 0.14 -2.91 17.83
CA GLN A 496 -0.52 -3.99 18.57
C GLN A 496 0.34 -5.26 18.58
N GLU A 497 0.38 -5.95 19.73
CA GLU A 497 1.01 -7.27 19.86
C GLU A 497 0.49 -8.24 18.79
N GLY A 498 1.43 -8.91 18.11
CA GLY A 498 1.18 -9.53 16.81
C GLY A 498 0.31 -10.78 16.79
N ASP A 499 -0.15 -11.12 15.59
CA ASP A 499 -0.66 -12.45 15.26
C ASP A 499 0.00 -13.02 13.99
N THR A 500 0.06 -14.35 13.89
CA THR A 500 0.73 -15.07 12.80
C THR A 500 0.15 -14.74 11.43
N SER A 501 -1.17 -14.55 11.33
CA SER A 501 -1.85 -14.30 10.05
C SER A 501 -1.57 -12.93 9.44
N VAL A 502 -1.50 -11.86 10.24
CA VAL A 502 -1.10 -10.53 9.77
C VAL A 502 0.40 -10.50 9.51
N VAL A 503 1.21 -11.14 10.36
CA VAL A 503 2.67 -11.31 10.14
C VAL A 503 2.95 -11.97 8.78
N GLY A 504 2.18 -12.98 8.37
CA GLY A 504 2.25 -13.60 7.03
C GLY A 504 2.23 -12.59 5.89
N TRP A 505 1.23 -11.70 5.87
CA TRP A 505 1.12 -10.67 4.84
C TRP A 505 2.22 -9.62 4.92
N MET A 506 2.71 -9.28 6.12
CA MET A 506 3.82 -8.33 6.28
C MET A 506 5.14 -8.90 5.79
N VAL A 507 5.47 -10.16 6.11
CA VAL A 507 6.68 -10.83 5.62
C VAL A 507 6.67 -10.96 4.10
N MET A 508 5.52 -11.32 3.49
CA MET A 508 5.38 -11.32 2.03
C MET A 508 5.55 -9.93 1.40
N ALA A 509 5.01 -8.87 2.03
CA ALA A 509 5.23 -7.50 1.57
C ALA A 509 6.71 -7.11 1.62
N LEU A 510 7.40 -7.43 2.72
CA LEU A 510 8.83 -7.17 2.89
C LEU A 510 9.67 -7.95 1.84
N LYS A 511 9.37 -9.22 1.56
CA LYS A 511 10.11 -9.99 0.52
C LYS A 511 9.85 -9.42 -0.87
N SER A 512 8.59 -9.08 -1.19
CA SER A 512 8.23 -8.41 -2.45
C SER A 512 8.95 -7.08 -2.63
N GLY A 513 9.11 -6.31 -1.53
CA GLY A 513 9.89 -5.07 -1.52
C GLY A 513 11.37 -5.30 -1.76
N HIS A 514 11.94 -6.29 -1.09
CA HIS A 514 13.34 -6.68 -1.22
C HIS A 514 13.70 -7.14 -2.65
N MET A 515 12.87 -7.98 -3.27
CA MET A 515 13.00 -8.36 -4.69
C MET A 515 12.81 -7.16 -5.66
N GLY A 516 12.18 -6.08 -5.19
CA GLY A 516 12.13 -4.80 -5.88
C GLY A 516 13.41 -3.97 -5.78
N HIS A 517 14.37 -4.37 -4.93
CA HIS A 517 15.47 -3.55 -4.39
C HIS A 517 15.01 -2.30 -3.62
N LEU A 518 13.83 -2.37 -2.99
CA LEU A 518 13.38 -1.37 -2.04
C LEU A 518 14.03 -1.59 -0.66
N VAL A 519 14.16 -0.53 0.12
CA VAL A 519 14.79 -0.57 1.44
C VAL A 519 13.87 -1.29 2.43
N VAL A 520 14.34 -2.45 2.90
CA VAL A 520 13.72 -3.25 3.95
C VAL A 520 14.60 -3.20 5.20
N PRO A 521 14.14 -2.63 6.32
CA PRO A 521 14.96 -2.53 7.53
C PRO A 521 15.26 -3.92 8.15
N PRO A 522 16.53 -4.33 8.35
CA PRO A 522 16.88 -5.63 8.94
C PRO A 522 16.27 -5.85 10.33
N ASN A 523 16.18 -4.79 11.14
CA ASN A 523 15.51 -4.83 12.45
C ASN A 523 14.04 -5.29 12.35
N THR A 524 13.35 -4.98 11.25
CA THR A 524 11.97 -5.39 11.03
C THR A 524 11.88 -6.87 10.65
N VAL A 525 12.83 -7.36 9.86
CA VAL A 525 12.99 -8.80 9.53
C VAL A 525 13.28 -9.61 10.80
N ARG A 526 14.24 -9.17 11.63
CA ARG A 526 14.54 -9.80 12.93
C ARG A 526 13.36 -9.81 13.89
N GLY A 527 12.59 -8.72 13.94
CA GLY A 527 11.35 -8.66 14.72
C GLY A 527 10.32 -9.72 14.27
N ALA A 528 10.17 -9.93 12.97
CA ALA A 528 9.28 -10.98 12.46
C ALA A 528 9.75 -12.39 12.88
N SER A 529 11.06 -12.67 12.84
CA SER A 529 11.60 -13.94 13.37
C SER A 529 11.33 -14.11 14.87
N LEU A 530 11.62 -13.08 15.68
CA LEU A 530 11.39 -13.09 17.13
C LEU A 530 9.92 -13.39 17.47
N PHE A 531 8.98 -12.82 16.71
CA PHE A 531 7.57 -13.13 16.85
C PHE A 531 7.27 -14.60 16.54
N LEU A 532 7.78 -15.11 15.42
CA LEU A 532 7.58 -16.50 14.98
C LEU A 532 8.17 -17.50 15.98
N ASP A 533 9.34 -17.20 16.56
CA ASP A 533 9.93 -18.00 17.64
C ASP A 533 8.95 -18.12 18.82
N ARG A 534 8.39 -16.99 19.27
CA ARG A 534 7.47 -16.91 20.41
C ARG A 534 6.13 -17.65 20.19
N VAL A 535 5.59 -17.69 18.98
CA VAL A 535 4.30 -18.37 18.69
C VAL A 535 4.47 -19.77 18.11
N SER A 536 5.70 -20.26 18.01
CA SER A 536 6.01 -21.62 17.57
C SER A 536 5.77 -22.66 18.67
N ALA A 537 5.50 -23.89 18.26
CA ALA A 537 5.43 -25.07 19.11
C ALA A 537 6.23 -26.22 18.46
N ASP A 538 6.69 -27.16 19.29
CA ASP A 538 7.56 -28.29 18.88
C ASP A 538 8.77 -27.80 18.06
N ASN A 539 9.58 -26.90 18.65
CA ASN A 539 10.80 -26.34 18.05
C ASN A 539 10.63 -25.75 16.64
N GLY A 540 9.49 -25.11 16.36
CA GLY A 540 9.22 -24.48 15.06
C GLY A 540 8.53 -25.38 14.02
N VAL A 541 8.12 -26.59 14.38
CA VAL A 541 7.32 -27.48 13.51
C VAL A 541 5.89 -26.97 13.33
N TYR A 542 5.30 -26.42 14.39
CA TYR A 542 3.93 -25.87 14.37
C TYR A 542 3.89 -24.42 14.81
N TYR A 543 2.83 -23.70 14.43
CA TYR A 543 2.60 -22.32 14.84
C TYR A 543 1.15 -22.12 15.29
N GLY A 544 0.98 -21.34 16.35
CA GLY A 544 -0.31 -20.86 16.81
C GLY A 544 -0.62 -19.44 16.30
N TYR A 545 -1.66 -18.82 16.85
CA TYR A 545 -2.17 -17.53 16.38
C TYR A 545 -1.51 -16.34 17.09
N THR A 546 -1.58 -16.29 18.43
CA THR A 546 -0.91 -15.28 19.29
C THR A 546 -0.02 -15.92 20.38
N SER A 547 0.06 -17.25 20.40
CA SER A 547 0.77 -18.07 21.38
C SER A 547 1.12 -19.43 20.76
N PRO A 548 2.06 -20.21 21.32
CA PRO A 548 2.36 -21.57 20.89
C PRO A 548 1.12 -22.46 20.80
N ALA A 549 0.83 -22.99 19.60
CA ALA A 549 -0.20 -23.99 19.39
C ALA A 549 0.05 -24.79 18.10
N LYS A 550 -0.66 -25.91 17.93
CA LYS A 550 -0.71 -26.67 16.68
C LYS A 550 -1.99 -26.32 15.92
N LYS A 551 -1.94 -25.26 15.09
CA LYS A 551 -3.08 -24.83 14.25
C LYS A 551 -2.72 -24.95 12.76
N PRO A 552 -3.49 -25.69 11.93
CA PRO A 552 -3.17 -25.95 10.51
C PRO A 552 -2.83 -24.70 9.70
N SER A 553 -3.74 -23.74 9.62
CA SER A 553 -3.60 -22.53 8.79
C SER A 553 -2.46 -21.65 9.29
N MET A 554 -2.29 -21.49 10.60
CA MET A 554 -1.17 -20.72 11.17
C MET A 554 0.18 -21.43 10.98
N THR A 555 0.20 -22.76 11.01
CA THR A 555 1.41 -23.56 10.72
C THR A 555 1.86 -23.36 9.28
N ALA A 556 0.92 -23.36 8.32
CA ALA A 556 1.24 -23.03 6.93
C ALA A 556 1.81 -21.61 6.76
N VAL A 557 1.20 -20.61 7.42
CA VAL A 557 1.71 -19.23 7.42
C VAL A 557 3.10 -19.13 8.04
N GLY A 558 3.30 -19.71 9.24
CA GLY A 558 4.56 -19.64 9.98
C GLY A 558 5.71 -20.33 9.24
N LEU A 559 5.47 -21.52 8.68
CA LEU A 559 6.46 -22.23 7.87
C LEU A 559 6.81 -21.44 6.59
N LEU A 560 5.82 -20.87 5.89
CA LEU A 560 6.09 -20.03 4.72
C LEU A 560 6.94 -18.80 5.08
N CYS A 561 6.64 -18.13 6.20
CA CYS A 561 7.47 -17.04 6.69
C CYS A 561 8.90 -17.51 6.98
N ARG A 562 9.09 -18.69 7.57
CA ARG A 562 10.44 -19.24 7.79
C ARG A 562 11.19 -19.51 6.49
N MET A 563 10.54 -20.06 5.47
CA MET A 563 11.13 -20.23 4.15
C MET A 563 11.61 -18.88 3.58
N TYR A 564 10.76 -17.85 3.66
CA TYR A 564 11.15 -16.50 3.23
C TYR A 564 12.24 -15.86 4.09
N LEU A 565 12.41 -16.27 5.35
CA LEU A 565 13.42 -15.80 6.31
C LEU A 565 14.69 -16.68 6.32
N GLY A 566 14.94 -17.48 5.27
CA GLY A 566 16.18 -18.23 5.09
C GLY A 566 16.25 -19.60 5.77
N TRP A 567 15.13 -20.24 6.10
CA TRP A 567 15.15 -21.67 6.44
C TRP A 567 15.39 -22.51 5.19
N ASP A 568 16.49 -23.25 5.17
CA ASP A 568 16.80 -24.28 4.18
C ASP A 568 15.81 -25.46 4.22
N LYS A 569 15.90 -26.33 3.21
CA LYS A 569 15.02 -27.51 3.05
C LYS A 569 15.42 -28.67 3.96
N GLU A 570 16.66 -28.66 4.43
CA GLU A 570 17.31 -29.62 5.30
C GLU A 570 16.86 -29.44 6.77
N ASN A 571 16.29 -28.28 7.10
CA ASN A 571 15.79 -27.91 8.43
C ASN A 571 14.78 -28.96 8.96
N PRO A 572 15.10 -29.70 10.04
CA PRO A 572 14.25 -30.80 10.50
C PRO A 572 12.86 -30.36 10.99
N SER A 573 12.71 -29.09 11.40
CA SER A 573 11.42 -28.54 11.81
C SER A 573 10.55 -28.20 10.60
N LEU A 574 11.15 -27.68 9.53
CA LEU A 574 10.48 -27.45 8.25
C LEU A 574 9.97 -28.76 7.66
N GLN A 575 10.81 -29.80 7.59
CA GLN A 575 10.46 -31.10 7.03
C GLN A 575 9.25 -31.73 7.73
N LYS A 576 9.25 -31.77 9.07
CA LYS A 576 8.11 -32.26 9.86
C LYS A 576 6.85 -31.39 9.70
N GLY A 577 7.03 -30.09 9.53
CA GLY A 577 5.95 -29.15 9.27
C GLY A 577 5.29 -29.39 7.90
N VAL A 578 6.10 -29.62 6.87
CA VAL A 578 5.66 -30.00 5.52
C VAL A 578 4.94 -31.35 5.54
N ASP A 579 5.50 -32.36 6.21
CA ASP A 579 4.85 -33.66 6.44
C ASP A 579 3.45 -33.51 7.07
N TYR A 580 3.32 -32.61 8.04
CA TYR A 580 2.06 -32.32 8.73
C TYR A 580 1.05 -31.67 7.80
N LEU A 581 1.44 -30.66 7.01
CA LEU A 581 0.56 -30.02 6.03
C LEU A 581 0.14 -31.00 4.91
N ALA A 582 1.06 -31.82 4.42
CA ALA A 582 0.77 -32.83 3.40
C ALA A 582 -0.22 -33.90 3.88
N LYS A 583 -0.19 -34.25 5.18
CA LYS A 583 -1.16 -35.17 5.81
C LYS A 583 -2.55 -34.56 6.01
N ILE A 584 -2.65 -33.23 6.16
CA ILE A 584 -3.94 -32.51 6.19
C ILE A 584 -4.51 -32.42 4.77
N GLY A 585 -3.66 -32.11 3.80
CA GLY A 585 -4.05 -31.99 2.40
C GLY A 585 -4.97 -30.78 2.14
N LEU A 586 -5.81 -30.90 1.11
CA LEU A 586 -6.74 -29.87 0.68
C LEU A 586 -7.93 -29.75 1.65
N ASN A 587 -8.15 -28.56 2.23
CA ASN A 587 -9.34 -28.25 3.02
C ASN A 587 -10.37 -27.47 2.20
N LYS A 588 -11.43 -28.14 1.72
CA LYS A 588 -12.48 -27.52 0.89
C LYS A 588 -13.28 -26.41 1.60
N ASN A 589 -13.15 -26.27 2.93
CA ASN A 589 -13.80 -25.24 3.74
C ASN A 589 -12.83 -24.16 4.27
N ASP A 590 -11.59 -24.11 3.76
CA ASP A 590 -10.61 -23.08 4.15
C ASP A 590 -9.70 -22.67 2.99
N ALA A 591 -10.15 -21.69 2.21
CA ALA A 591 -9.37 -21.10 1.11
C ALA A 591 -8.04 -20.49 1.59
N TYR A 592 -8.00 -19.98 2.83
CA TYR A 592 -6.82 -19.35 3.41
C TYR A 592 -5.76 -20.41 3.76
N HIS A 593 -6.17 -21.52 4.39
CA HIS A 593 -5.28 -22.67 4.59
C HIS A 593 -4.72 -23.21 3.27
N ASN A 594 -5.57 -23.36 2.25
CA ASN A 594 -5.14 -23.89 0.96
C ASN A 594 -4.11 -22.98 0.27
N TYR A 595 -4.32 -21.66 0.28
CA TYR A 595 -3.40 -20.69 -0.32
C TYR A 595 -2.00 -20.71 0.30
N TYR A 596 -1.89 -20.79 1.63
CA TYR A 596 -0.58 -20.89 2.30
C TYR A 596 0.04 -22.29 2.17
N SER A 597 -0.76 -23.35 2.30
CA SER A 597 -0.27 -24.72 2.18
C SER A 597 0.20 -25.04 0.77
N ALA A 598 -0.48 -24.52 -0.26
CA ALA A 598 -0.05 -24.63 -1.65
C ALA A 598 1.33 -24.00 -1.84
N GLN A 599 1.59 -22.81 -1.30
CA GLN A 599 2.91 -22.18 -1.37
C GLN A 599 3.98 -23.01 -0.65
N VAL A 600 3.75 -23.41 0.61
CA VAL A 600 4.73 -24.22 1.37
C VAL A 600 5.05 -25.54 0.67
N LEU A 601 4.01 -26.28 0.25
CA LEU A 601 4.17 -27.57 -0.42
C LEU A 601 4.81 -27.40 -1.80
N ARG A 602 4.47 -26.34 -2.55
CA ARG A 602 5.07 -26.04 -3.86
C ARG A 602 6.53 -25.67 -3.76
N GLN A 603 6.89 -24.85 -2.77
CA GLN A 603 8.28 -24.45 -2.51
C GLN A 603 9.14 -25.66 -2.14
N TYR A 604 8.63 -26.51 -1.22
CA TYR A 604 9.32 -27.74 -0.84
C TYR A 604 9.39 -28.77 -1.98
N GLY A 605 8.32 -28.92 -2.75
CA GLY A 605 8.22 -29.80 -3.92
C GLY A 605 8.17 -31.30 -3.60
N GLY A 606 8.34 -32.12 -4.65
CA GLY A 606 8.31 -33.59 -4.54
C GLY A 606 6.92 -34.18 -4.30
N PRO A 607 6.82 -35.44 -3.83
CA PRO A 607 5.55 -36.18 -3.78
C PRO A 607 4.44 -35.51 -2.95
N HIS A 608 4.81 -34.71 -1.94
CA HIS A 608 3.85 -33.92 -1.16
C HIS A 608 3.15 -32.84 -1.99
N TRP A 609 3.91 -32.17 -2.88
CA TRP A 609 3.35 -31.22 -3.83
C TRP A 609 2.45 -31.94 -4.83
N ASP A 610 2.92 -33.01 -5.46
CA ASP A 610 2.20 -33.68 -6.55
C ASP A 610 0.83 -34.20 -6.08
N ALA A 611 0.78 -34.79 -4.88
CA ALA A 611 -0.46 -35.29 -4.27
C ALA A 611 -1.42 -34.16 -3.85
N PHE A 612 -0.92 -33.05 -3.29
CA PHE A 612 -1.76 -31.91 -2.94
C PHE A 612 -2.29 -31.20 -4.19
N ASN A 613 -1.40 -30.94 -5.15
CA ASN A 613 -1.68 -30.20 -6.37
C ASN A 613 -2.76 -30.86 -7.19
N LYS A 614 -2.70 -32.19 -7.40
CA LYS A 614 -3.73 -32.92 -8.14
C LYS A 614 -5.13 -32.64 -7.57
N ASN A 615 -5.32 -32.89 -6.28
CA ASN A 615 -6.60 -32.69 -5.60
C ASN A 615 -7.05 -31.22 -5.62
N MET A 616 -6.11 -30.29 -5.46
CA MET A 616 -6.36 -28.84 -5.47
C MET A 616 -6.80 -28.36 -6.86
N SER A 617 -6.07 -28.74 -7.92
CA SER A 617 -6.37 -28.31 -9.29
C SER A 617 -7.68 -28.87 -9.81
N GLU A 618 -7.96 -30.16 -9.56
CA GLU A 618 -9.22 -30.80 -9.93
C GLU A 618 -10.39 -30.09 -9.23
N TRP A 619 -10.31 -29.93 -7.90
CA TRP A 619 -11.38 -29.28 -7.14
C TRP A 619 -11.61 -27.81 -7.49
N LEU A 620 -10.57 -27.01 -7.69
CA LEU A 620 -10.75 -25.59 -8.05
C LEU A 620 -11.29 -25.41 -9.47
N VAL A 621 -10.92 -26.27 -10.43
CA VAL A 621 -11.54 -26.25 -11.77
C VAL A 621 -13.02 -26.64 -11.68
N ASP A 622 -13.34 -27.73 -10.99
CA ASP A 622 -14.72 -28.26 -10.89
C ASP A 622 -15.67 -27.35 -10.10
N SER A 623 -15.15 -26.61 -9.10
CA SER A 623 -15.93 -25.71 -8.25
C SER A 623 -16.00 -24.25 -8.73
N GLN A 624 -15.40 -23.92 -9.88
CA GLN A 624 -15.53 -22.59 -10.45
C GLN A 624 -16.93 -22.38 -11.02
N GLU A 625 -17.54 -21.24 -10.69
CA GLU A 625 -18.83 -20.83 -11.27
C GLU A 625 -18.71 -20.76 -12.80
N SER A 626 -19.57 -21.50 -13.49
CA SER A 626 -19.53 -21.65 -14.95
C SER A 626 -20.59 -20.85 -15.70
N THR A 627 -21.58 -20.28 -14.98
CA THR A 627 -22.77 -19.64 -15.56
C THR A 627 -23.11 -18.29 -14.92
N GLY A 628 -24.00 -17.53 -15.57
CA GLY A 628 -24.55 -16.28 -15.05
C GLY A 628 -23.49 -15.18 -14.81
N HIS A 629 -23.84 -14.19 -13.98
CA HIS A 629 -22.93 -13.10 -13.68
C HIS A 629 -21.73 -13.53 -12.82
N ALA A 630 -21.90 -14.59 -12.01
CA ALA A 630 -20.87 -15.17 -11.15
C ALA A 630 -19.78 -15.94 -11.90
N ALA A 631 -19.97 -16.24 -13.19
CA ALA A 631 -19.03 -17.04 -13.99
C ALA A 631 -17.57 -16.56 -13.86
N GLY A 632 -16.66 -17.48 -13.54
CA GLY A 632 -15.24 -17.23 -13.26
C GLY A 632 -14.89 -17.03 -11.78
N SER A 633 -15.88 -16.95 -10.88
CA SER A 633 -15.65 -16.80 -9.43
C SER A 633 -15.76 -18.11 -8.64
N TRP A 634 -15.38 -18.06 -7.37
CA TRP A 634 -15.62 -19.12 -6.39
C TRP A 634 -16.36 -18.58 -5.17
N HIS A 635 -17.28 -19.39 -4.66
CA HIS A 635 -17.87 -19.18 -3.34
C HIS A 635 -18.17 -20.53 -2.67
N PHE A 636 -17.77 -20.65 -1.41
CA PHE A 636 -18.05 -21.78 -0.53
C PHE A 636 -17.90 -21.33 0.93
N LYS A 637 -18.41 -22.12 1.89
CA LYS A 637 -18.25 -21.83 3.33
C LYS A 637 -16.75 -21.89 3.69
N SER A 638 -16.12 -20.71 3.81
CA SER A 638 -14.73 -20.56 4.22
C SER A 638 -14.68 -19.92 5.61
N GLY A 639 -14.21 -20.63 6.64
CA GLY A 639 -14.23 -20.13 8.02
C GLY A 639 -13.44 -18.82 8.20
N HIS A 640 -12.21 -18.78 7.68
CA HIS A 640 -11.32 -17.63 7.83
C HIS A 640 -11.59 -16.47 6.86
N THR A 641 -12.34 -16.68 5.77
CA THR A 641 -12.48 -15.69 4.67
C THR A 641 -13.91 -15.40 4.24
N GLY A 642 -14.84 -16.33 4.47
CA GLY A 642 -16.15 -16.37 3.78
C GLY A 642 -17.13 -15.29 4.22
N GLY A 643 -17.19 -14.95 5.52
CA GLY A 643 -18.03 -13.86 6.02
C GLY A 643 -17.50 -12.49 5.57
N ARG A 644 -16.44 -12.00 6.23
CA ARG A 644 -15.93 -10.66 5.98
C ARG A 644 -15.41 -10.41 4.56
N GLY A 645 -14.84 -11.41 3.90
CA GLY A 645 -14.25 -11.29 2.57
C GLY A 645 -15.17 -11.65 1.40
N GLY A 646 -16.19 -12.48 1.64
CA GLY A 646 -17.16 -12.93 0.64
C GLY A 646 -16.56 -13.58 -0.61
N ARG A 647 -17.36 -13.62 -1.68
CA ARG A 647 -16.98 -14.15 -3.00
C ARG A 647 -15.71 -13.51 -3.57
N LEU A 648 -15.46 -12.21 -3.38
CA LEU A 648 -14.28 -11.54 -3.93
C LEU A 648 -12.97 -12.05 -3.29
N ALA A 649 -12.93 -12.17 -1.97
CA ALA A 649 -11.74 -12.67 -1.28
C ALA A 649 -11.51 -14.16 -1.52
N ILE A 650 -12.58 -14.98 -1.55
CA ILE A 650 -12.48 -16.40 -1.90
C ILE A 650 -11.93 -16.57 -3.33
N THR A 651 -12.49 -15.83 -4.30
CA THR A 651 -12.05 -15.86 -5.70
C THR A 651 -10.57 -15.46 -5.83
N SER A 652 -10.14 -14.43 -5.10
CA SER A 652 -8.74 -13.99 -5.07
C SER A 652 -7.81 -15.10 -4.57
N LEU A 653 -8.10 -15.68 -3.40
CA LEU A 653 -7.30 -16.78 -2.85
C LEU A 653 -7.27 -18.01 -3.76
N CYS A 654 -8.40 -18.40 -4.35
CA CYS A 654 -8.46 -19.54 -5.27
C CYS A 654 -7.63 -19.27 -6.55
N THR A 655 -7.74 -18.08 -7.12
CA THR A 655 -6.95 -17.70 -8.31
C THR A 655 -5.46 -17.69 -7.99
N MET A 656 -5.03 -17.07 -6.89
CA MET A 656 -3.61 -17.07 -6.47
C MET A 656 -3.09 -18.47 -6.11
N THR A 657 -3.96 -19.38 -5.65
CA THR A 657 -3.60 -20.78 -5.42
C THR A 657 -3.31 -21.51 -6.74
N LEU A 658 -4.07 -21.24 -7.80
CA LEU A 658 -3.81 -21.73 -9.15
C LEU A 658 -2.61 -21.05 -9.84
N GLU A 659 -2.18 -19.88 -9.37
CA GLU A 659 -1.00 -19.18 -9.91
C GLU A 659 0.33 -19.68 -9.34
N VAL A 660 0.31 -20.52 -8.29
CA VAL A 660 1.49 -20.89 -7.49
C VAL A 660 2.60 -21.60 -8.28
N TYR A 661 2.29 -22.14 -9.47
CA TYR A 661 3.27 -22.78 -10.36
C TYR A 661 4.35 -21.81 -10.87
N TYR A 662 3.98 -20.54 -11.09
CA TYR A 662 4.76 -19.50 -11.78
C TYR A 662 4.83 -18.17 -11.02
N ARG A 663 3.92 -17.91 -10.07
CA ARG A 663 3.88 -16.66 -9.30
C ARG A 663 5.10 -16.47 -8.40
N HIS A 664 5.58 -17.56 -7.81
CA HIS A 664 6.77 -17.61 -6.97
C HIS A 664 7.71 -18.65 -7.57
N LEU A 665 8.96 -18.27 -7.86
CA LEU A 665 9.97 -19.28 -8.21
C LEU A 665 10.26 -20.18 -7.00
N PRO A 666 10.78 -21.41 -7.23
CA PRO A 666 11.20 -22.27 -6.14
C PRO A 666 12.42 -21.68 -5.42
N LEU A 667 12.26 -21.31 -4.16
CA LEU A 667 13.32 -20.84 -3.25
C LEU A 667 14.46 -21.87 -3.10
N TYR A 668 14.16 -23.15 -3.34
CA TYR A 668 15.11 -24.26 -3.26
C TYR A 668 15.50 -24.85 -4.62
N ALA A 669 15.34 -24.09 -5.72
CA ALA A 669 15.98 -24.44 -6.98
C ALA A 669 17.46 -24.01 -6.96
N ASP A 670 18.33 -24.71 -7.70
CA ASP A 670 19.80 -24.54 -7.71
C ASP A 670 20.33 -23.15 -8.19
N LYS A 671 19.45 -22.16 -8.33
CA LYS A 671 19.75 -20.75 -8.69
C LYS A 671 19.17 -19.71 -7.72
N ALA A 672 18.34 -20.10 -6.75
CA ALA A 672 17.62 -19.15 -5.89
C ALA A 672 18.40 -18.77 -4.60
N ALA A 673 19.58 -19.34 -4.39
CA ALA A 673 20.34 -19.29 -3.14
C ALA A 673 21.19 -18.01 -2.92
N GLU A 674 20.96 -16.93 -3.67
CA GLU A 674 21.78 -15.71 -3.62
C GLU A 674 21.01 -14.45 -3.17
N ASP A 675 19.66 -14.45 -3.17
CA ASP A 675 18.79 -13.31 -2.81
C ASP A 675 18.08 -13.48 -1.44
N ASP A 676 18.83 -13.88 -0.41
CA ASP A 676 18.34 -13.94 0.98
C ASP A 676 18.22 -12.53 1.61
N PHE A 677 17.25 -12.37 2.53
CA PHE A 677 17.12 -11.10 3.26
C PHE A 677 18.42 -10.75 4.03
N PRO A 678 18.75 -9.46 4.16
CA PRO A 678 19.71 -9.02 5.17
C PRO A 678 19.12 -9.24 6.58
N LEU A 679 19.55 -10.32 7.24
CA LEU A 679 19.13 -10.76 8.59
C LEU A 679 19.79 -9.94 9.72
#